data_AF-A0A3N5MKY0-F1
#
_entry.id   AF-A0A3N5MKY0-F1
#
_cell.length_a   1.000
_cell.length_b   1.000
_cell.length_c   1.000
_cell.angle_alpha   90.00
_cell.angle_beta   90.00
_cell.angle_gamma   90.00
#
_symmetry.space_group_name_H-M   'P 1'
#
loop_
_entity.id
_entity.type
_entity.pdbx_description
1 polymer ?
#
loop_
_entity_poly.entity_id
_entity_poly.type
_entity_poly.pdbx_seq_one_letter_code
_entity_poly.pdbx_strand_id
1 'polypeptide(L)'
;MPGPEKRTSSVQQLFRRSKAPPSSAERPSKATLTKEQRAQRAYLMKYRHLLLTLATFSTISVVFYLSVYRLEGIRQTLFAAVIIFLSTLPAPIAYLAAKWGKQGIAGGLVLGGVFIAYGCNELFWIGLTPYHIIGGTLLLILTGILVMPRKPLIWVLTISLYGLYILAVNYLSPFPRYDATGSTSLNIYALGTNVGLVLALFILLLVGSQGRSIRTRLVITFLLLVLVPVTVSSAISSYLSTRNAQRQVINQLDSVVTLKESEILNWVRGLEPNLYVAITQQGQQEQLWMVETLITDYPSTQVYYLDIYSKVKERFQETIDKARIFDEVFLMDLQGTVVLSTDHAQEGGNKASRNYFSEGLTGGFVSPPFREPDLNQVTMVASTPFLNDAGDPIAILAGRVNLDRLNEIMAERAGLGNTGETYLVSQSHLLMTSSRFEGYATEESQIYSEGINSVLEKRISGSGTYTGYRGVPVIAVYRWIPELEMGLLAEQDEAEAFRAIYGTLFANIGAAAIAVATAILVALIATRRITRPIARLAETAERIAAGDVNLIAEVEQEDEIGALAKAFNAMTSQLRTLIGSLEQRVTERTDELERRSMQLQVAAEVARDAARVRDLDELLNHSVNLIHDRFSLYHAGIFLIDEHGEYAVLRASTGEAGREMLNRGHRLKVGETGIVGHVTGEGKPRVVSDVGEDTIHFKNPLLPETRAEAALPLKIGERIIGALDVQSTQHDTFDEQTVGVLQIMSDQLAVAIENVRLLRESQRSIHELETAYGRYTQKSWQDFFLHTSHLRGLRYRGLTVEPVDEKSPEAQLALEKNEPVVITESAAGANGDSESILAVPMRLRGQAIGAIHMRFKAPVVAPESVALFEEVASRLSLALDNVRLLEESQFRSEQLNLLQEITAAAVSHVDLVELLDSIAQKIHQGFDLHHCGVLLFDADGKCGTLVADISAPSAPGASRSGIKLPLENNEGYQEAIRTQKTVAIYDVQSNPIVLPIQGFMKSRATNTLMVVPLLSRGEVIGVIDMEVHDPTRRFSDDDLRLADQISLQVAAAIDVARLFEQTENRAERERQISQITSQMRETLDIETVLQTAVRELRRTLNLAEVEVRLGTETTVQKASARPGEEKATYSKESR
;
A
#
# COMPACT_ATOMS: atom_id res chain seq x y z
N MET A 1 0.24 -70.46 21.24
CA MET A 1 1.47 -71.28 21.29
C MET A 1 1.57 -72.08 19.98
N PRO A 2 2.77 -72.48 19.50
CA PRO A 2 4.11 -71.94 19.81
C PRO A 2 5.11 -71.85 18.60
N GLY A 3 5.98 -70.81 18.60
CA GLY A 3 7.35 -70.79 18.03
C GLY A 3 7.59 -71.12 16.53
N PRO A 4 8.86 -71.31 16.09
CA PRO A 4 10.13 -70.84 16.69
C PRO A 4 11.22 -70.37 15.66
N GLU A 5 12.36 -69.84 16.18
CA GLU A 5 13.77 -69.96 15.70
C GLU A 5 14.20 -69.64 14.22
N LYS A 6 15.36 -69.01 13.95
CA LYS A 6 16.73 -69.53 14.21
C LYS A 6 17.85 -68.47 14.25
N ARG A 7 19.00 -68.87 14.83
CA ARG A 7 20.31 -68.17 14.88
C ARG A 7 21.32 -68.72 13.87
N THR A 8 22.31 -67.91 13.49
CA THR A 8 23.72 -68.26 13.21
C THR A 8 24.56 -66.97 13.39
N SER A 9 25.41 -66.79 14.42
CA SER A 9 26.75 -67.35 14.70
C SER A 9 27.89 -66.70 13.88
N SER A 10 28.68 -65.79 14.48
CA SER A 10 30.09 -66.02 14.93
C SER A 10 31.12 -65.73 13.81
N VAL A 11 32.39 -65.30 13.96
CA VAL A 11 33.49 -65.38 14.96
C VAL A 11 34.38 -64.11 14.73
N GLN A 12 34.66 -63.24 15.71
CA GLN A 12 35.87 -63.21 16.59
C GLN A 12 37.21 -63.06 15.82
N GLN A 13 37.99 -61.98 16.00
CA GLN A 13 39.19 -61.81 16.90
C GLN A 13 39.99 -60.55 16.41
N LEU A 14 41.07 -59.98 17.01
CA LEU A 14 41.98 -60.29 18.12
C LEU A 14 42.72 -59.00 18.62
N PHE A 15 43.71 -59.18 19.52
CA PHE A 15 44.92 -58.37 19.84
C PHE A 15 44.92 -56.99 20.57
N ARG A 16 45.27 -57.10 21.87
CA ARG A 16 46.29 -56.37 22.68
C ARG A 16 46.21 -54.84 22.94
N ARG A 17 46.24 -54.53 24.25
CA ARG A 17 46.64 -53.23 24.85
C ARG A 17 48.16 -53.06 24.87
N SER A 18 48.63 -51.83 24.66
CA SER A 18 49.90 -51.27 25.21
C SER A 18 49.85 -49.72 25.15
N LYS A 19 50.71 -49.02 25.91
CA LYS A 19 50.63 -47.57 26.23
C LYS A 19 51.36 -46.66 25.23
N ALA A 20 50.77 -45.51 24.87
CA ALA A 20 51.36 -44.15 24.97
C ALA A 20 50.41 -43.04 24.42
N PRO A 21 50.40 -41.81 24.96
CA PRO A 21 49.74 -40.61 24.40
C PRO A 21 50.75 -39.65 23.72
N PRO A 22 50.39 -38.44 23.23
CA PRO A 22 49.11 -37.92 22.67
C PRO A 22 49.26 -37.26 21.27
N SER A 23 48.16 -36.97 20.56
CA SER A 23 48.07 -35.76 19.70
C SER A 23 46.63 -35.35 19.30
N SER A 24 46.43 -34.02 19.24
CA SER A 24 45.47 -33.25 18.41
C SER A 24 44.00 -33.71 18.21
N ALA A 25 43.12 -33.07 18.98
CA ALA A 25 41.96 -32.30 18.50
C ALA A 25 40.92 -32.93 17.53
N GLU A 26 39.80 -33.39 18.10
CA GLU A 26 38.50 -33.38 17.42
C GLU A 26 37.50 -32.48 18.17
N ARG A 27 36.72 -31.69 17.42
CA ARG A 27 35.64 -30.84 17.95
C ARG A 27 34.37 -31.68 18.15
N PRO A 28 33.58 -31.48 19.22
CA PRO A 28 32.35 -32.23 19.41
C PRO A 28 31.28 -31.88 18.36
N SER A 29 30.63 -32.89 17.81
CA SER A 29 29.57 -32.73 16.82
C SER A 29 28.30 -32.13 17.42
N LYS A 30 27.60 -31.29 16.63
CA LYS A 30 26.36 -30.63 17.06
C LYS A 30 25.18 -31.62 17.09
N ALA A 31 24.78 -32.04 18.29
CA ALA A 31 23.58 -32.87 18.47
C ALA A 31 22.31 -32.17 17.96
N THR A 32 21.53 -32.87 17.14
CA THR A 32 20.32 -32.36 16.48
C THR A 32 19.13 -32.34 17.45
N LEU A 33 18.74 -31.14 17.93
CA LEU A 33 17.62 -30.95 18.86
C LEU A 33 16.29 -31.52 18.33
N THR A 34 15.50 -32.14 19.20
CA THR A 34 14.17 -32.69 18.87
C THR A 34 13.15 -31.59 18.57
N LYS A 35 12.04 -31.93 17.89
CA LYS A 35 10.97 -30.98 17.50
C LYS A 35 10.40 -30.21 18.71
N GLU A 36 10.24 -30.90 19.83
CA GLU A 36 9.75 -30.34 21.09
C GLU A 36 10.80 -29.45 21.78
N GLN A 37 12.07 -29.87 21.81
CA GLN A 37 13.17 -29.03 22.32
C GLN A 37 13.35 -27.75 21.49
N ARG A 38 13.19 -27.80 20.16
CA ARG A 38 13.20 -26.61 19.29
C ARG A 38 12.04 -25.68 19.60
N ALA A 39 10.83 -26.20 19.76
CA ALA A 39 9.66 -25.41 20.12
C ALA A 39 9.81 -24.72 21.48
N GLN A 40 10.31 -25.45 22.49
CA GLN A 40 10.56 -24.93 23.84
C GLN A 40 11.68 -23.88 23.84
N ARG A 41 12.76 -24.07 23.06
CA ARG A 41 13.83 -23.07 22.89
C ARG A 41 13.34 -21.81 22.19
N ALA A 42 12.48 -21.94 21.17
CA ALA A 42 11.88 -20.80 20.47
C ALA A 42 10.89 -20.03 21.37
N TYR A 43 10.11 -20.72 22.21
CA TYR A 43 9.28 -20.11 23.24
C TYR A 43 10.14 -19.31 24.24
N LEU A 44 11.19 -19.92 24.79
CA LEU A 44 12.12 -19.28 25.73
C LEU A 44 12.80 -18.02 25.17
N MET A 45 13.17 -17.99 23.88
CA MET A 45 13.73 -16.77 23.28
C MET A 45 12.69 -15.65 23.22
N LYS A 46 11.48 -15.90 22.71
CA LYS A 46 10.39 -14.90 22.65
C LYS A 46 10.02 -14.37 24.04
N TYR A 47 9.96 -15.29 25.01
CA TYR A 47 9.68 -14.99 26.41
C TYR A 47 10.77 -14.10 27.03
N ARG A 48 12.05 -14.37 26.75
CA ARG A 48 13.17 -13.52 27.19
C ARG A 48 13.10 -12.12 26.58
N HIS A 49 12.78 -12.01 25.28
CA HIS A 49 12.63 -10.70 24.63
C HIS A 49 11.47 -9.91 25.23
N LEU A 50 10.33 -10.53 25.51
CA LEU A 50 9.20 -9.89 26.21
C LEU A 50 9.62 -9.32 27.57
N LEU A 51 10.30 -10.11 28.39
CA LEU A 51 10.74 -9.67 29.71
C LEU A 51 11.75 -8.51 29.62
N LEU A 52 12.64 -8.53 28.63
CA LEU A 52 13.55 -7.41 28.36
C LEU A 52 12.77 -6.14 27.99
N THR A 53 11.80 -6.22 27.05
CA THR A 53 10.98 -5.06 26.65
C THR A 53 10.20 -4.47 27.83
N LEU A 54 9.54 -5.32 28.63
CA LEU A 54 8.80 -4.88 29.83
C LEU A 54 9.74 -4.24 30.87
N ALA A 55 10.92 -4.84 31.11
CA ALA A 55 11.91 -4.28 32.03
C ALA A 55 12.48 -2.93 31.55
N THR A 56 12.78 -2.79 30.25
CA THR A 56 13.27 -1.52 29.68
C THR A 56 12.24 -0.40 29.85
N PHE A 57 10.97 -0.65 29.50
CA PHE A 57 9.91 0.35 29.69
C PHE A 57 9.64 0.64 31.16
N SER A 58 9.67 -0.37 32.03
CA SER A 58 9.58 -0.14 33.49
C SER A 58 10.70 0.76 34.01
N THR A 59 11.95 0.56 33.58
CA THR A 59 13.08 1.40 34.00
C THR A 59 12.92 2.85 33.52
N ILE A 60 12.55 3.05 32.24
CA ILE A 60 12.23 4.38 31.69
C ILE A 60 11.11 5.04 32.52
N SER A 61 10.10 4.26 32.92
CA SER A 61 8.98 4.75 33.70
C SER A 61 9.37 5.19 35.10
N VAL A 62 10.16 4.39 35.81
CA VAL A 62 10.68 4.71 37.15
C VAL A 62 11.52 5.99 37.10
N VAL A 63 12.42 6.13 36.11
CA VAL A 63 13.25 7.33 35.93
C VAL A 63 12.38 8.56 35.65
N PHE A 64 11.35 8.44 34.81
CA PHE A 64 10.44 9.55 34.54
C PHE A 64 9.67 10.00 35.80
N TYR A 65 9.00 9.08 36.49
CA TYR A 65 8.21 9.43 37.69
C TYR A 65 9.08 10.04 38.80
N LEU A 66 10.32 9.56 38.98
CA LEU A 66 11.31 10.18 39.88
C LEU A 66 11.77 11.56 39.40
N SER A 67 11.76 11.82 38.09
CA SER A 67 12.08 13.14 37.53
C SER A 67 10.92 14.13 37.76
N VAL A 68 9.67 13.71 37.54
CA VAL A 68 8.49 14.54 37.88
C VAL A 68 8.42 14.80 39.38
N TYR A 69 8.77 13.82 40.23
CA TYR A 69 8.88 14.04 41.68
C TYR A 69 9.84 15.20 42.02
N ARG A 70 11.00 15.25 41.35
CA ARG A 70 12.00 16.32 41.54
C ARG A 70 11.59 17.67 40.98
N LEU A 71 10.83 17.70 39.89
CA LEU A 71 10.46 18.93 39.18
C LEU A 71 9.16 19.56 39.72
N GLU A 72 8.14 18.74 39.98
CA GLU A 72 6.78 19.17 40.32
C GLU A 72 6.40 18.87 41.78
N GLY A 73 7.25 18.13 42.54
CA GLY A 73 7.04 17.86 43.97
C GLY A 73 5.90 16.87 44.30
N ILE A 74 5.24 16.31 43.28
CA ILE A 74 4.05 15.45 43.40
C ILE A 74 4.43 14.12 44.06
N ARG A 75 4.09 13.94 45.35
CA ARG A 75 4.46 12.72 46.11
C ARG A 75 3.90 11.42 45.53
N GLN A 76 2.76 11.48 44.84
CA GLN A 76 2.10 10.35 44.20
C GLN A 76 2.98 9.68 43.12
N THR A 77 3.87 10.43 42.44
CA THR A 77 4.79 9.84 41.45
C THR A 77 5.82 8.89 42.08
N LEU A 78 6.21 9.12 43.34
CA LEU A 78 7.12 8.22 44.06
C LEU A 78 6.47 6.85 44.29
N PHE A 79 5.19 6.82 44.66
CA PHE A 79 4.42 5.59 44.80
C PHE A 79 4.22 4.88 43.44
N ALA A 80 3.90 5.63 42.39
CA ALA A 80 3.83 5.11 41.02
C ALA A 80 5.14 4.44 40.57
N ALA A 81 6.29 5.08 40.81
CA ALA A 81 7.61 4.53 40.52
C ALA A 81 7.86 3.22 41.27
N VAL A 82 7.54 3.16 42.58
CA VAL A 82 7.69 1.94 43.38
C VAL A 82 6.79 0.82 42.87
N ILE A 83 5.52 1.11 42.53
CA ILE A 83 4.57 0.13 41.99
C ILE A 83 5.06 -0.46 40.67
N ILE A 84 5.53 0.38 39.75
CA ILE A 84 6.05 -0.07 38.45
C ILE A 84 7.31 -0.92 38.65
N PHE A 85 8.22 -0.54 39.56
CA PHE A 85 9.36 -1.39 39.92
C PHE A 85 8.92 -2.76 40.48
N LEU A 86 8.02 -2.77 41.48
CA LEU A 86 7.48 -3.99 42.09
C LEU A 86 6.81 -4.91 41.07
N SER A 87 6.13 -4.34 40.06
CA SER A 87 5.47 -5.08 38.99
C SER A 87 6.41 -5.96 38.15
N THR A 88 7.72 -5.66 38.15
CA THR A 88 8.74 -6.43 37.43
C THR A 88 9.41 -7.53 38.26
N LEU A 89 9.29 -7.51 39.60
CA LEU A 89 9.87 -8.53 40.48
C LEU A 89 9.41 -9.98 40.17
N PRO A 90 8.20 -10.24 39.64
CA PRO A 90 7.83 -11.58 39.18
C PRO A 90 8.63 -12.09 37.97
N ALA A 91 9.26 -11.22 37.16
CA ALA A 91 9.88 -11.58 35.89
C ALA A 91 10.97 -12.67 35.98
N PRO A 92 11.91 -12.67 36.94
CA PRO A 92 12.93 -13.73 37.06
C PRO A 92 12.30 -15.08 37.42
N ILE A 93 11.30 -15.09 38.31
CA ILE A 93 10.55 -16.30 38.68
C ILE A 93 9.76 -16.83 37.48
N ALA A 94 9.16 -15.93 36.71
CA ALA A 94 8.41 -16.25 35.51
C ALA A 94 9.33 -16.82 34.39
N TYR A 95 10.56 -16.31 34.26
CA TYR A 95 11.60 -16.88 33.39
C TYR A 95 12.04 -18.29 33.82
N LEU A 96 12.22 -18.53 35.12
CA LEU A 96 12.52 -19.88 35.64
C LEU A 96 11.36 -20.85 35.40
N ALA A 97 10.12 -20.42 35.63
CA ALA A 97 8.93 -21.21 35.32
C ALA A 97 8.82 -21.53 33.81
N ALA A 98 9.12 -20.57 32.93
CA ALA A 98 9.20 -20.79 31.48
C ALA A 98 10.31 -21.80 31.11
N LYS A 99 11.49 -21.70 31.75
CA LYS A 99 12.62 -22.62 31.56
C LYS A 99 12.27 -24.06 31.93
N TRP A 100 11.50 -24.24 33.01
CA TRP A 100 10.99 -25.54 33.47
C TRP A 100 9.70 -26.01 32.75
N GLY A 101 9.31 -25.39 31.64
CA GLY A 101 8.13 -25.82 30.86
C GLY A 101 6.77 -25.44 31.46
N LYS A 102 6.73 -24.77 32.62
CA LYS A 102 5.50 -24.33 33.29
C LYS A 102 4.94 -23.04 32.68
N GLN A 103 4.68 -23.07 31.37
CA GLN A 103 4.30 -21.90 30.54
C GLN A 103 3.08 -21.13 31.10
N GLY A 104 2.08 -21.84 31.66
CA GLY A 104 0.90 -21.21 32.27
C GLY A 104 1.19 -20.41 33.55
N ILE A 105 2.11 -20.87 34.40
CA ILE A 105 2.52 -20.11 35.59
C ILE A 105 3.38 -18.92 35.15
N ALA A 106 4.29 -19.14 34.21
CA ALA A 106 5.12 -18.09 33.63
C ALA A 106 4.28 -16.94 33.04
N GLY A 107 3.21 -17.23 32.30
CA GLY A 107 2.32 -16.20 31.78
C GLY A 107 1.41 -15.54 32.81
N GLY A 108 0.99 -16.27 33.84
CA GLY A 108 0.17 -15.70 34.92
C GLY A 108 0.93 -14.61 35.69
N LEU A 109 2.22 -14.86 35.97
CA LEU A 109 3.10 -13.90 36.64
C LEU A 109 3.35 -12.64 35.80
N VAL A 110 3.49 -12.76 34.47
CA VAL A 110 3.70 -11.58 33.59
C VAL A 110 2.42 -10.79 33.42
N LEU A 111 1.27 -11.45 33.23
CA LEU A 111 -0.04 -10.78 33.16
C LEU A 111 -0.38 -10.09 34.48
N GLY A 112 -0.09 -10.73 35.62
CA GLY A 112 -0.22 -10.13 36.95
C GLY A 112 0.69 -8.92 37.14
N GLY A 113 1.94 -8.96 36.65
CA GLY A 113 2.84 -7.81 36.62
C GLY A 113 2.24 -6.64 35.84
N VAL A 114 1.78 -6.86 34.61
CA VAL A 114 1.10 -5.83 33.79
C VAL A 114 -0.15 -5.28 34.48
N PHE A 115 -0.97 -6.14 35.08
CA PHE A 115 -2.14 -5.74 35.87
C PHE A 115 -1.75 -4.84 37.04
N ILE A 116 -0.73 -5.20 37.82
CA ILE A 116 -0.25 -4.41 38.97
C ILE A 116 0.31 -3.06 38.50
N ALA A 117 1.13 -3.05 37.44
CA ALA A 117 1.74 -1.84 36.91
C ALA A 117 0.72 -0.76 36.53
N TYR A 118 -0.39 -1.16 35.90
CA TYR A 118 -1.41 -0.24 35.42
C TYR A 118 -2.57 -0.05 36.41
N GLY A 119 -3.03 -1.14 37.04
CA GLY A 119 -4.15 -1.13 37.98
C GLY A 119 -3.80 -0.43 39.28
N CYS A 120 -2.67 -0.78 39.91
CA CYS A 120 -2.29 -0.10 41.15
C CYS A 120 -1.91 1.37 40.91
N ASN A 121 -1.50 1.77 39.69
CA ASN A 121 -1.25 3.17 39.38
C ASN A 121 -2.55 4.00 39.38
N GLU A 122 -3.68 3.42 38.93
CA GLU A 122 -5.00 4.06 38.93
C GLU A 122 -5.47 4.53 40.33
N LEU A 123 -4.95 3.92 41.41
CA LEU A 123 -5.25 4.31 42.79
C LEU A 123 -4.76 5.72 43.16
N PHE A 124 -3.88 6.34 42.37
CA PHE A 124 -3.20 7.60 42.71
C PHE A 124 -3.55 8.78 41.81
N TRP A 125 -4.23 8.54 40.67
CA TRP A 125 -4.42 9.55 39.62
C TRP A 125 -5.90 9.79 39.30
N ILE A 126 -6.25 11.06 39.11
CA ILE A 126 -7.43 11.53 38.37
C ILE A 126 -6.94 12.04 37.00
N GLY A 127 -7.76 11.89 35.96
CA GLY A 127 -7.44 12.31 34.59
C GLY A 127 -6.60 11.32 33.77
N LEU A 128 -5.80 10.44 34.39
CA LEU A 128 -5.03 9.40 33.66
C LEU A 128 -5.82 8.11 33.38
N THR A 129 -7.01 7.96 33.97
CA THR A 129 -7.93 6.81 33.81
C THR A 129 -8.11 6.33 32.36
N PRO A 130 -8.31 7.21 31.35
CA PRO A 130 -8.44 6.75 29.96
C PRO A 130 -7.20 5.99 29.50
N TYR A 131 -5.99 6.51 29.78
CA TYR A 131 -4.73 5.88 29.40
C TYR A 131 -4.50 4.54 30.10
N HIS A 132 -4.91 4.40 31.36
CA HIS A 132 -4.81 3.12 32.05
C HIS A 132 -5.78 2.09 31.47
N ILE A 133 -7.07 2.41 31.33
CA ILE A 133 -8.07 1.51 30.71
C ILE A 133 -7.60 1.03 29.34
N ILE A 134 -7.23 1.97 28.47
CA ILE A 134 -6.84 1.74 27.07
C ILE A 134 -5.51 0.99 26.99
N GLY A 135 -4.46 1.57 27.60
CA GLY A 135 -3.11 1.03 27.56
C GLY A 135 -3.00 -0.32 28.24
N GLY A 136 -3.49 -0.43 29.48
CA GLY A 136 -3.47 -1.65 30.28
C GLY A 136 -4.26 -2.80 29.64
N THR A 137 -5.45 -2.53 29.10
CA THR A 137 -6.22 -3.55 28.37
C THR A 137 -5.47 -4.05 27.14
N LEU A 138 -4.94 -3.14 26.31
CA LEU A 138 -4.21 -3.50 25.11
C LEU A 138 -2.91 -4.27 25.43
N LEU A 139 -2.23 -3.89 26.52
CA LEU A 139 -1.05 -4.58 27.04
C LEU A 139 -1.35 -5.98 27.57
N LEU A 140 -2.46 -6.18 28.28
CA LEU A 140 -2.92 -7.49 28.73
C LEU A 140 -3.29 -8.40 27.53
N ILE A 141 -3.93 -7.84 26.49
CA ILE A 141 -4.21 -8.55 25.23
C ILE A 141 -2.90 -8.97 24.54
N LEU A 142 -1.99 -8.03 24.28
CA LEU A 142 -0.71 -8.28 23.60
C LEU A 142 0.14 -9.32 24.35
N THR A 143 0.28 -9.14 25.66
CA THR A 143 1.00 -10.06 26.55
C THR A 143 0.34 -11.44 26.59
N GLY A 144 -1.00 -11.49 26.67
CA GLY A 144 -1.78 -12.71 26.67
C GLY A 144 -1.62 -13.53 25.39
N ILE A 145 -1.69 -12.88 24.23
CA ILE A 145 -1.48 -13.51 22.91
C ILE A 145 -0.03 -14.01 22.74
N LEU A 146 0.95 -13.29 23.30
CA LEU A 146 2.36 -13.65 23.18
C LEU A 146 2.73 -14.84 24.07
N VAL A 147 2.29 -14.83 25.34
CA VAL A 147 2.70 -15.82 26.35
C VAL A 147 1.73 -16.99 26.48
N MET A 148 0.41 -16.75 26.41
CA MET A 148 -0.64 -17.77 26.57
C MET A 148 -1.56 -17.91 25.34
N PRO A 149 -1.03 -18.11 24.12
CA PRO A 149 -1.85 -18.23 22.91
C PRO A 149 -2.81 -19.43 22.90
N ARG A 150 -2.55 -20.45 23.73
CA ARG A 150 -3.37 -21.67 23.84
C ARG A 150 -4.40 -21.63 24.98
N LYS A 151 -4.43 -20.56 25.79
CA LYS A 151 -5.36 -20.42 26.93
C LYS A 151 -6.04 -19.03 26.92
N PRO A 152 -6.84 -18.72 25.88
CA PRO A 152 -7.45 -17.39 25.72
C PRO A 152 -8.30 -16.97 26.92
N LEU A 153 -9.04 -17.91 27.50
CA LEU A 153 -9.92 -17.68 28.66
C LEU A 153 -9.20 -17.02 29.85
N ILE A 154 -7.92 -17.35 30.10
CA ILE A 154 -7.19 -16.82 31.26
C ILE A 154 -6.94 -15.31 31.13
N TRP A 155 -6.42 -14.88 29.97
CA TRP A 155 -6.13 -13.45 29.78
C TRP A 155 -7.39 -12.64 29.48
N VAL A 156 -8.43 -13.22 28.86
CA VAL A 156 -9.75 -12.59 28.77
C VAL A 156 -10.33 -12.33 30.16
N LEU A 157 -10.31 -13.33 31.06
CA LEU A 157 -10.77 -13.16 32.45
C LEU A 157 -9.92 -12.11 33.19
N THR A 158 -8.60 -12.06 32.94
CA THR A 158 -7.72 -11.03 33.51
C THR A 158 -8.10 -9.62 33.06
N ILE A 159 -8.44 -9.43 31.78
CA ILE A 159 -8.93 -8.16 31.23
C ILE A 159 -10.30 -7.79 31.81
N SER A 160 -11.22 -8.74 31.92
CA SER A 160 -12.54 -8.49 32.53
C SER A 160 -12.42 -8.08 34.00
N LEU A 161 -11.55 -8.74 34.76
CA LEU A 161 -11.23 -8.38 36.15
C LEU A 161 -10.55 -7.02 36.24
N TYR A 162 -9.69 -6.67 35.27
CA TYR A 162 -9.01 -5.37 35.19
C TYR A 162 -9.98 -4.22 34.94
N GLY A 163 -10.91 -4.37 33.99
CA GLY A 163 -11.98 -3.40 33.75
C GLY A 163 -12.90 -3.23 34.96
N LEU A 164 -13.34 -4.34 35.58
CA LEU A 164 -14.15 -4.30 36.80
C LEU A 164 -13.42 -3.62 37.96
N TYR A 165 -12.12 -3.89 38.11
CA TYR A 165 -11.27 -3.25 39.11
C TYR A 165 -11.16 -1.73 38.89
N ILE A 166 -10.91 -1.26 37.66
CA ILE A 166 -10.84 0.18 37.40
C ILE A 166 -12.19 0.88 37.63
N LEU A 167 -13.30 0.23 37.25
CA LEU A 167 -14.64 0.74 37.56
C LEU A 167 -14.86 0.84 39.08
N ALA A 168 -14.49 -0.18 39.84
CA ALA A 168 -14.59 -0.18 41.30
C ALA A 168 -13.70 0.89 41.96
N VAL A 169 -12.45 1.06 41.51
CA VAL A 169 -11.55 2.11 42.02
C VAL A 169 -12.11 3.50 41.74
N ASN A 170 -12.65 3.74 40.55
CA ASN A 170 -13.21 5.04 40.19
C ASN A 170 -14.52 5.34 40.92
N TYR A 171 -15.36 4.34 41.15
CA TYR A 171 -16.60 4.49 41.90
C TYR A 171 -16.38 4.66 43.41
N LEU A 172 -15.47 3.88 44.01
CA LEU A 172 -15.25 3.87 45.46
C LEU A 172 -14.26 4.93 45.96
N SER A 173 -13.38 5.45 45.09
CA SER A 173 -12.34 6.45 45.44
C SER A 173 -11.61 6.15 46.76
N PRO A 174 -10.97 4.97 46.91
CA PRO A 174 -10.49 4.47 48.21
C PRO A 174 -9.36 5.29 48.87
N PHE A 175 -8.72 6.19 48.12
CA PHE A 175 -7.64 7.08 48.59
C PHE A 175 -7.74 8.45 47.93
N PRO A 176 -7.18 9.52 48.54
CA PRO A 176 -7.02 10.81 47.89
C PRO A 176 -6.12 10.69 46.65
N ARG A 177 -6.66 11.06 45.48
CA ARG A 177 -6.00 10.98 44.17
C ARG A 177 -5.52 12.36 43.71
N TYR A 178 -4.42 12.41 42.98
CA TYR A 178 -3.88 13.64 42.41
C TYR A 178 -4.46 13.88 41.01
N ASP A 179 -4.97 15.08 40.75
CA ASP A 179 -5.44 15.46 39.41
C ASP A 179 -4.27 15.72 38.46
N ALA A 180 -4.03 14.77 37.57
CA ALA A 180 -2.98 14.87 36.56
C ALA A 180 -3.37 15.73 35.35
N THR A 181 -4.63 16.19 35.22
CA THR A 181 -5.05 17.02 34.06
C THR A 181 -4.28 18.33 33.95
N GLY A 182 -3.84 18.90 35.09
CA GLY A 182 -2.99 20.09 35.14
C GLY A 182 -1.53 19.85 34.73
N SER A 183 -1.01 18.63 34.90
CA SER A 183 0.40 18.32 34.60
C SER A 183 0.59 17.92 33.14
N THR A 184 1.16 18.82 32.35
CA THR A 184 1.47 18.56 30.94
C THR A 184 2.51 17.45 30.79
N SER A 185 3.46 17.33 31.73
CA SER A 185 4.52 16.32 31.69
C SER A 185 3.94 14.90 31.86
N LEU A 186 3.06 14.69 32.86
CA LEU A 186 2.42 13.41 33.14
C LEU A 186 1.59 12.92 31.94
N ASN A 187 0.82 13.81 31.30
CA ASN A 187 -0.03 13.44 30.15
C ASN A 187 0.78 13.08 28.89
N ILE A 188 1.80 13.87 28.53
CA ILE A 188 2.67 13.56 27.39
C ILE A 188 3.37 12.22 27.59
N TYR A 189 3.89 11.99 28.79
CA TYR A 189 4.58 10.76 29.13
C TYR A 189 3.64 9.53 29.16
N ALA A 190 2.44 9.66 29.74
CA ALA A 190 1.46 8.58 29.80
C ALA A 190 1.00 8.15 28.40
N LEU A 191 0.82 9.10 27.47
CA LEU A 191 0.57 8.80 26.07
C LEU A 191 1.78 8.15 25.40
N GLY A 192 2.96 8.77 25.50
CA GLY A 192 4.18 8.33 24.81
C GLY A 192 4.67 6.94 25.22
N THR A 193 4.62 6.60 26.51
CA THR A 193 5.02 5.27 26.98
C THR A 193 4.03 4.19 26.61
N ASN A 194 2.72 4.46 26.66
CA ASN A 194 1.71 3.52 26.17
C ASN A 194 1.89 3.23 24.68
N VAL A 195 2.00 4.27 23.84
CA VAL A 195 2.21 4.11 22.39
C VAL A 195 3.50 3.33 22.11
N GLY A 196 4.63 3.73 22.73
CA GLY A 196 5.92 3.08 22.53
C GLY A 196 5.93 1.60 22.96
N LEU A 197 5.32 1.28 24.11
CA LEU A 197 5.29 -0.08 24.63
C LEU A 197 4.35 -0.99 23.81
N VAL A 198 3.20 -0.46 23.40
CA VAL A 198 2.27 -1.14 22.48
C VAL A 198 2.95 -1.44 21.15
N LEU A 199 3.69 -0.48 20.57
CA LEU A 199 4.42 -0.66 19.31
C LEU A 199 5.56 -1.69 19.47
N ALA A 200 6.33 -1.62 20.56
CA ALA A 200 7.39 -2.58 20.84
C ALA A 200 6.85 -4.01 20.99
N LEU A 201 5.74 -4.18 21.70
CA LEU A 201 5.06 -5.48 21.81
C LEU A 201 4.46 -5.94 20.49
N PHE A 202 3.88 -5.05 19.68
CA PHE A 202 3.38 -5.36 18.34
C PHE A 202 4.48 -5.92 17.43
N ILE A 203 5.66 -5.28 17.39
CA ILE A 203 6.83 -5.77 16.66
C ILE A 203 7.26 -7.16 17.18
N LEU A 204 7.32 -7.33 18.50
CA LEU A 204 7.68 -8.61 19.15
C LEU A 204 6.67 -9.72 18.83
N LEU A 205 5.39 -9.36 18.64
CA LEU A 205 4.30 -10.26 18.29
C LEU A 205 4.29 -10.60 16.80
N LEU A 206 4.59 -9.65 15.90
CA LEU A 206 4.83 -9.91 14.47
C LEU A 206 6.01 -10.87 14.27
N VAL A 207 7.19 -10.57 14.82
CA VAL A 207 8.37 -11.46 14.80
C VAL A 207 8.06 -12.78 15.50
N GLY A 208 7.33 -12.73 16.62
CA GLY A 208 6.84 -13.90 17.35
C GLY A 208 5.86 -14.77 16.56
N SER A 209 5.16 -14.22 15.56
CA SER A 209 4.16 -14.92 14.76
C SER A 209 4.76 -15.83 13.69
N GLN A 210 6.05 -15.67 13.36
CA GLN A 210 6.76 -16.35 12.24
C GLN A 210 6.74 -17.90 12.25
N GLY A 211 6.25 -18.54 13.32
CA GLY A 211 6.04 -19.99 13.42
C GLY A 211 4.59 -20.45 13.62
N ARG A 212 3.58 -19.56 13.53
CA ARG A 212 2.14 -19.93 13.61
C ARG A 212 1.55 -20.11 12.20
N SER A 213 0.37 -20.72 12.10
CA SER A 213 -0.37 -20.84 10.82
C SER A 213 -0.63 -19.47 10.19
N ILE A 214 -0.68 -19.40 8.85
CA ILE A 214 -0.92 -18.14 8.11
C ILE A 214 -2.22 -17.47 8.58
N ARG A 215 -3.29 -18.25 8.77
CA ARG A 215 -4.58 -17.82 9.36
C ARG A 215 -4.37 -17.08 10.69
N THR A 216 -3.61 -17.67 11.62
CA THR A 216 -3.38 -17.07 12.94
C THR A 216 -2.57 -15.79 12.83
N ARG A 217 -1.63 -15.68 11.88
CA ARG A 217 -0.88 -14.44 11.65
C ARG A 217 -1.79 -13.35 11.11
N LEU A 218 -2.54 -13.61 10.04
CA LEU A 218 -3.46 -12.64 9.43
C LEU A 218 -4.47 -12.11 10.44
N VAL A 219 -5.15 -12.98 11.20
CA VAL A 219 -6.10 -12.56 12.25
C VAL A 219 -5.43 -11.65 13.29
N ILE A 220 -4.23 -12.00 13.75
CA ILE A 220 -3.47 -11.17 14.71
C ILE A 220 -3.07 -9.83 14.09
N THR A 221 -2.54 -9.83 12.86
CA THR A 221 -2.09 -8.61 12.18
C THR A 221 -3.24 -7.66 11.91
N PHE A 222 -4.38 -8.15 11.38
CA PHE A 222 -5.56 -7.30 11.15
C PHE A 222 -6.17 -6.78 12.45
N LEU A 223 -6.30 -7.62 13.49
CA LEU A 223 -6.80 -7.16 14.78
C LEU A 223 -5.89 -6.08 15.39
N LEU A 224 -4.57 -6.22 15.31
CA LEU A 224 -3.65 -5.23 15.90
C LEU A 224 -3.52 -3.96 15.05
N LEU A 225 -3.53 -4.07 13.72
CA LEU A 225 -3.52 -2.92 12.80
C LEU A 225 -4.77 -2.03 12.96
N VAL A 226 -5.89 -2.60 13.40
CA VAL A 226 -7.12 -1.86 13.70
C VAL A 226 -7.21 -1.43 15.16
N LEU A 227 -6.90 -2.33 16.10
CA LEU A 227 -7.04 -2.04 17.53
C LEU A 227 -6.06 -0.95 17.97
N VAL A 228 -4.79 -0.96 17.53
CA VAL A 228 -3.80 0.04 17.99
C VAL A 228 -4.20 1.48 17.61
N PRO A 229 -4.51 1.83 16.35
CA PRO A 229 -4.88 3.21 16.01
C PRO A 229 -6.20 3.66 16.64
N VAL A 230 -7.22 2.79 16.70
CA VAL A 230 -8.51 3.10 17.33
C VAL A 230 -8.33 3.35 18.83
N THR A 231 -7.56 2.50 19.51
CA THR A 231 -7.29 2.63 20.94
C THR A 231 -6.49 3.91 21.24
N VAL A 232 -5.48 4.25 20.45
CA VAL A 232 -4.73 5.52 20.58
C VAL A 232 -5.60 6.74 20.27
N SER A 233 -6.38 6.71 19.19
CA SER A 233 -7.30 7.79 18.81
C SER A 233 -8.37 8.04 19.87
N SER A 234 -8.97 6.96 20.42
CA SER A 234 -9.92 7.03 21.53
C SER A 234 -9.32 7.64 22.79
N ALA A 235 -8.05 7.37 23.10
CA ALA A 235 -7.36 7.96 24.26
C ALA A 235 -7.18 9.48 24.08
N ILE A 236 -6.68 9.89 22.91
CA ILE A 236 -6.48 11.30 22.56
C ILE A 236 -7.83 12.04 22.54
N SER A 237 -8.84 11.46 21.89
CA SER A 237 -10.21 11.99 21.84
C SER A 237 -10.81 12.19 23.23
N SER A 238 -10.70 11.18 24.11
CA SER A 238 -11.22 11.26 25.48
C SER A 238 -10.51 12.34 26.29
N TYR A 239 -9.17 12.42 26.22
CA TYR A 239 -8.39 13.45 26.89
C TYR A 239 -8.76 14.87 26.43
N LEU A 240 -8.86 15.08 25.12
CA LEU A 240 -9.29 16.37 24.55
C LEU A 240 -10.74 16.71 24.97
N SER A 241 -11.64 15.73 24.94
CA SER A 241 -13.04 15.92 25.36
C SER A 241 -13.15 16.32 26.85
N THR A 242 -12.38 15.70 27.74
CA THR A 242 -12.37 16.07 29.17
C THR A 242 -11.84 17.48 29.38
N ARG A 243 -10.68 17.81 28.78
CA ARG A 243 -10.08 19.14 28.91
C ARG A 243 -10.95 20.25 28.33
N ASN A 244 -11.65 19.98 27.25
CA ASN A 244 -12.58 20.92 26.63
C ASN A 244 -13.85 21.10 27.49
N ALA A 245 -14.41 20.02 28.05
CA ALA A 245 -15.55 20.09 28.97
C ALA A 245 -15.22 20.89 30.24
N GLN A 246 -14.08 20.63 30.89
CA GLN A 246 -13.63 21.41 32.05
C GLN A 246 -13.50 22.90 31.72
N ARG A 247 -12.83 23.24 30.61
CA ARG A 247 -12.67 24.64 30.17
C ARG A 247 -14.00 25.32 29.85
N GLN A 248 -14.91 24.61 29.20
CA GLN A 248 -16.24 25.14 28.89
C GLN A 248 -17.01 25.46 30.16
N VAL A 249 -17.03 24.56 31.13
CA VAL A 249 -17.70 24.78 32.43
C VAL A 249 -17.03 25.91 33.21
N ILE A 250 -15.70 25.95 33.31
CA ILE A 250 -14.99 27.05 34.00
C ILE A 250 -15.32 28.40 33.35
N ASN A 251 -15.27 28.52 32.03
CA ASN A 251 -15.59 29.78 31.33
C ASN A 251 -17.06 30.19 31.54
N GLN A 252 -17.97 29.22 31.59
CA GLN A 252 -19.40 29.44 31.82
C GLN A 252 -19.66 29.89 33.26
N LEU A 253 -19.05 29.23 34.26
CA LEU A 253 -19.14 29.64 35.66
C LEU A 253 -18.48 30.99 35.92
N ASP A 254 -17.33 31.29 35.31
CA ASP A 254 -16.66 32.59 35.44
C ASP A 254 -17.49 33.74 34.84
N SER A 255 -18.24 33.46 33.77
CA SER A 255 -19.22 34.40 33.22
C SER A 255 -20.36 34.67 34.21
N VAL A 256 -20.88 33.65 34.89
CA VAL A 256 -21.91 33.80 35.93
C VAL A 256 -21.36 34.54 37.16
N VAL A 257 -20.17 34.19 37.65
CA VAL A 257 -19.50 34.88 38.77
C VAL A 257 -19.27 36.35 38.44
N THR A 258 -18.82 36.67 37.22
CA THR A 258 -18.61 38.07 36.78
C THR A 258 -19.93 38.84 36.72
N LEU A 259 -21.02 38.23 36.26
CA LEU A 259 -22.34 38.84 36.25
C LEU A 259 -22.84 39.10 37.68
N LYS A 260 -22.76 38.09 38.57
CA LYS A 260 -23.22 38.18 39.95
C LYS A 260 -22.40 39.16 40.78
N GLU A 261 -21.09 39.20 40.61
CA GLU A 261 -20.22 40.24 41.17
C GLU A 261 -20.67 41.64 40.72
N SER A 262 -20.94 41.83 39.42
CA SER A 262 -21.41 43.12 38.90
C SER A 262 -22.76 43.52 39.52
N GLU A 263 -23.71 42.60 39.62
CA GLU A 263 -25.01 42.83 40.24
C GLU A 263 -24.91 43.16 41.73
N ILE A 264 -24.10 42.42 42.49
CA ILE A 264 -23.81 42.69 43.90
C ILE A 264 -23.17 44.08 44.05
N LEU A 265 -22.10 44.38 43.31
CA LEU A 265 -21.41 45.68 43.38
C LEU A 265 -22.27 46.85 42.89
N ASN A 266 -23.21 46.62 41.96
CA ASN A 266 -24.19 47.63 41.55
C ASN A 266 -25.21 47.89 42.67
N TRP A 267 -25.68 46.84 43.34
CA TRP A 267 -26.60 46.95 44.46
C TRP A 267 -25.94 47.62 45.68
N VAL A 268 -24.71 47.22 46.05
CA VAL A 268 -23.92 47.82 47.15
C VAL A 268 -23.67 49.31 46.89
N ARG A 269 -23.23 49.68 45.68
CA ARG A 269 -23.05 51.10 45.30
C ARG A 269 -24.37 51.89 45.23
N GLY A 270 -25.50 51.20 45.18
CA GLY A 270 -26.83 51.80 45.30
C GLY A 270 -27.25 52.10 46.74
N LEU A 271 -26.65 51.49 47.77
CA LEU A 271 -27.09 51.62 49.16
C LEU A 271 -26.98 53.07 49.67
N GLU A 272 -25.80 53.67 49.57
CA GLU A 272 -25.56 55.05 50.02
C GLU A 272 -26.47 56.08 49.29
N PRO A 273 -26.55 56.12 47.95
CA PRO A 273 -27.45 57.05 47.25
C PRO A 273 -28.92 56.90 47.65
N ASN A 274 -29.40 55.67 47.91
CA ASN A 274 -30.78 55.45 48.36
C ASN A 274 -31.02 55.93 49.80
N LEU A 275 -30.02 55.84 50.70
CA LEU A 275 -30.08 56.50 52.00
C LEU A 275 -30.14 58.02 51.85
N TYR A 276 -29.33 58.60 50.97
CA TYR A 276 -29.33 60.05 50.75
C TYR A 276 -30.70 60.56 50.25
N VAL A 277 -31.39 59.79 49.40
CA VAL A 277 -32.78 60.08 48.96
C VAL A 277 -33.79 60.03 50.11
N ALA A 278 -33.57 59.23 51.16
CA ALA A 278 -34.42 59.19 52.35
C ALA A 278 -34.55 60.59 52.98
N ILE A 279 -33.48 61.39 52.98
CA ILE A 279 -33.48 62.75 53.56
C ILE A 279 -33.71 63.87 52.52
N THR A 280 -33.42 63.74 51.22
CA THR A 280 -33.33 64.91 50.30
C THR A 280 -34.50 65.34 49.37
N GLN A 281 -35.69 64.72 49.37
CA GLN A 281 -36.82 65.03 48.47
C GLN A 281 -37.49 66.43 48.57
N GLN A 282 -37.17 67.26 49.57
CA GLN A 282 -37.64 68.66 49.71
C GLN A 282 -36.46 69.65 49.91
N GLY A 283 -36.71 70.92 50.20
CA GLY A 283 -35.66 71.95 50.28
C GLY A 283 -34.58 71.64 51.33
N GLN A 284 -33.30 71.73 50.92
CA GLN A 284 -32.13 71.36 51.73
C GLN A 284 -32.08 72.04 53.11
N GLN A 285 -32.45 73.32 53.20
CA GLN A 285 -32.45 74.05 54.48
C GLN A 285 -33.55 73.62 55.46
N GLU A 286 -34.71 73.18 54.98
CA GLU A 286 -35.79 72.68 55.84
C GLU A 286 -35.39 71.35 56.50
N GLN A 287 -34.69 70.49 55.74
CA GLN A 287 -34.16 69.22 56.23
C GLN A 287 -33.02 69.39 57.21
N LEU A 288 -32.09 70.32 56.95
CA LEU A 288 -30.99 70.62 57.86
C LEU A 288 -31.54 71.01 59.24
N TRP A 289 -32.49 71.94 59.24
CA TRP A 289 -33.18 72.39 60.45
C TRP A 289 -34.00 71.28 61.15
N MET A 290 -34.69 70.41 60.41
CA MET A 290 -35.41 69.27 60.98
C MET A 290 -34.45 68.26 61.67
N VAL A 291 -33.31 67.95 61.05
CA VAL A 291 -32.30 67.06 61.62
C VAL A 291 -31.63 67.71 62.84
N GLU A 292 -31.23 68.98 62.76
CA GLU A 292 -30.69 69.76 63.89
C GLU A 292 -31.62 69.77 65.10
N THR A 293 -32.93 69.83 64.88
CA THR A 293 -33.93 69.81 65.97
C THR A 293 -34.08 68.42 66.62
N LEU A 294 -33.72 67.34 65.92
CA LEU A 294 -33.74 65.97 66.47
C LEU A 294 -32.48 65.60 67.26
N ILE A 295 -31.32 66.19 66.92
CA ILE A 295 -30.03 65.95 67.59
C ILE A 295 -29.72 66.95 68.72
N THR A 296 -30.36 68.13 68.73
CA THR A 296 -30.19 69.11 69.81
C THR A 296 -31.10 68.74 70.99
N ASP A 297 -30.61 68.92 72.22
CA ASP A 297 -31.28 68.56 73.48
C ASP A 297 -32.52 69.44 73.79
N TYR A 298 -33.55 69.31 72.96
CA TYR A 298 -34.89 69.87 73.17
C TYR A 298 -35.73 68.91 74.04
N PRO A 299 -36.56 69.41 74.97
CA PRO A 299 -37.41 68.54 75.77
C PRO A 299 -38.39 67.75 74.88
N SER A 300 -38.29 66.42 74.91
CA SER A 300 -39.11 65.46 74.13
C SER A 300 -40.63 65.54 74.39
N THR A 301 -41.06 66.41 75.31
CA THR A 301 -42.46 66.74 75.61
C THR A 301 -42.99 67.96 74.85
N GLN A 302 -42.17 68.64 74.04
CA GLN A 302 -42.64 69.73 73.18
C GLN A 302 -43.37 69.19 71.94
N VAL A 303 -44.58 69.67 71.70
CA VAL A 303 -45.44 69.34 70.53
C VAL A 303 -44.68 69.46 69.20
N TYR A 304 -43.76 70.42 69.12
CA TYR A 304 -42.96 70.71 67.92
C TYR A 304 -41.91 69.64 67.62
N TYR A 305 -41.24 69.10 68.65
CA TYR A 305 -40.31 67.97 68.50
C TYR A 305 -41.05 66.73 68.01
N LEU A 306 -42.23 66.44 68.58
CA LEU A 306 -43.05 65.29 68.19
C LEU A 306 -43.57 65.38 66.74
N ASP A 307 -43.92 66.58 66.26
CA ASP A 307 -44.28 66.84 64.85
C ASP A 307 -43.10 66.55 63.90
N ILE A 308 -41.92 67.08 64.18
CA ILE A 308 -40.70 66.85 63.37
C ILE A 308 -40.29 65.37 63.40
N TYR A 309 -40.28 64.75 64.59
CA TYR A 309 -40.01 63.33 64.78
C TYR A 309 -40.95 62.47 63.92
N SER A 310 -42.27 62.74 63.96
CA SER A 310 -43.24 61.99 63.17
C SER A 310 -43.00 62.12 61.66
N LYS A 311 -42.69 63.32 61.16
CA LYS A 311 -42.40 63.58 59.73
C LYS A 311 -41.13 62.90 59.23
N VAL A 312 -40.04 62.96 60.00
CA VAL A 312 -38.79 62.27 59.62
C VAL A 312 -38.98 60.76 59.66
N LYS A 313 -39.67 60.24 60.69
CA LYS A 313 -39.94 58.80 60.82
C LYS A 313 -40.86 58.26 59.72
N GLU A 314 -41.96 58.94 59.41
CA GLU A 314 -42.86 58.57 58.30
C GLU A 314 -42.09 58.47 56.99
N ARG A 315 -41.15 59.41 56.77
CA ARG A 315 -40.34 59.46 55.56
C ARG A 315 -39.25 58.38 55.48
N PHE A 316 -38.67 58.00 56.61
CA PHE A 316 -37.81 56.81 56.69
C PHE A 316 -38.61 55.53 56.42
N GLN A 317 -39.82 55.42 56.97
CA GLN A 317 -40.72 54.30 56.69
C GLN A 317 -41.13 54.24 55.21
N GLU A 318 -41.50 55.36 54.59
CA GLU A 318 -41.75 55.42 53.15
C GLU A 318 -40.55 54.94 52.33
N THR A 319 -39.32 55.22 52.78
CA THR A 319 -38.11 54.79 52.08
C THR A 319 -37.92 53.28 52.17
N ILE A 320 -38.16 52.68 53.33
CA ILE A 320 -38.22 51.22 53.52
C ILE A 320 -39.29 50.62 52.59
N ASP A 321 -40.52 51.13 52.65
CA ASP A 321 -41.68 50.56 51.94
C ASP A 321 -41.55 50.68 50.40
N LYS A 322 -41.02 51.81 49.91
CA LYS A 322 -40.87 52.09 48.46
C LYS A 322 -39.63 51.44 47.87
N ALA A 323 -38.49 51.46 48.56
CA ALA A 323 -37.22 50.95 48.02
C ALA A 323 -37.03 49.46 48.29
N ARG A 324 -37.46 48.96 49.47
CA ARG A 324 -37.19 47.59 49.96
C ARG A 324 -35.70 47.22 49.99
N ILE A 325 -34.84 48.23 50.22
CA ILE A 325 -33.38 48.08 50.31
C ILE A 325 -32.92 47.98 51.78
N PHE A 326 -33.73 48.48 52.71
CA PHE A 326 -33.42 48.55 54.14
C PHE A 326 -34.55 47.93 54.94
N ASP A 327 -34.21 47.18 56.00
CA ASP A 327 -35.16 46.73 57.02
C ASP A 327 -35.42 47.82 58.06
N GLU A 328 -34.49 48.77 58.20
CA GLU A 328 -34.49 49.81 59.21
C GLU A 328 -33.66 51.00 58.72
N VAL A 329 -34.13 52.22 58.98
CA VAL A 329 -33.38 53.45 58.73
C VAL A 329 -33.39 54.28 60.00
N PHE A 330 -32.21 54.73 60.43
CA PHE A 330 -32.00 55.37 61.72
C PHE A 330 -30.96 56.50 61.64
N LEU A 331 -31.14 57.49 62.50
CA LEU A 331 -30.32 58.70 62.60
C LEU A 331 -29.54 58.65 63.92
N MET A 332 -28.24 58.95 63.87
CA MET A 332 -27.36 59.02 65.03
C MET A 332 -26.79 60.43 65.24
N ASP A 333 -26.58 60.81 66.51
CA ASP A 333 -25.79 61.97 66.89
C ASP A 333 -24.27 61.74 66.67
N LEU A 334 -23.45 62.78 66.88
CA LEU A 334 -21.99 62.70 66.78
C LEU A 334 -21.31 61.94 67.93
N GLN A 335 -22.10 61.43 68.90
CA GLN A 335 -21.67 60.58 70.01
C GLN A 335 -22.08 59.11 69.80
N GLY A 336 -22.72 58.80 68.67
CA GLY A 336 -23.19 57.47 68.28
C GLY A 336 -24.50 57.03 68.93
N THR A 337 -25.25 57.92 69.57
CA THR A 337 -26.58 57.61 70.10
C THR A 337 -27.62 57.64 68.97
N VAL A 338 -28.44 56.60 68.85
CA VAL A 338 -29.58 56.58 67.93
C VAL A 338 -30.67 57.54 68.44
N VAL A 339 -30.89 58.65 67.74
CA VAL A 339 -31.87 59.69 68.12
C VAL A 339 -33.26 59.47 67.50
N LEU A 340 -33.33 58.78 66.37
CA LEU A 340 -34.58 58.39 65.69
C LEU A 340 -34.34 57.10 64.91
N SER A 341 -35.25 56.13 65.02
CA SER A 341 -35.28 54.94 64.15
C SER A 341 -36.70 54.60 63.72
N THR A 342 -36.81 53.95 62.56
CA THR A 342 -38.03 53.23 62.17
C THR A 342 -38.38 52.13 63.18
N ASP A 343 -37.38 51.43 63.73
CA ASP A 343 -37.53 50.53 64.87
C ASP A 343 -37.29 51.26 66.20
N HIS A 344 -38.38 51.53 66.94
CA HIS A 344 -38.32 52.15 68.27
C HIS A 344 -37.44 51.38 69.28
N ALA A 345 -37.20 50.08 69.09
CA ALA A 345 -36.39 49.30 70.02
C ALA A 345 -34.88 49.67 69.98
N GLN A 346 -34.42 50.35 68.92
CA GLN A 346 -33.02 50.78 68.79
C GLN A 346 -32.76 52.21 69.30
N GLU A 347 -33.80 53.00 69.57
CA GLU A 347 -33.66 54.41 69.99
C GLU A 347 -33.01 54.54 71.39
N GLY A 348 -32.09 55.48 71.54
CA GLY A 348 -31.25 55.64 72.73
C GLY A 348 -30.08 54.64 72.83
N GLY A 349 -29.98 53.66 71.94
CA GLY A 349 -28.82 52.77 71.85
C GLY A 349 -27.57 53.51 71.38
N ASN A 350 -26.40 53.22 71.97
CA ASN A 350 -25.13 53.79 71.54
C ASN A 350 -24.35 52.81 70.64
N LYS A 351 -24.01 53.26 69.43
CA LYS A 351 -23.32 52.50 68.38
C LYS A 351 -21.91 53.05 68.08
N ALA A 352 -21.34 53.91 68.95
CA ALA A 352 -20.04 54.56 68.71
C ALA A 352 -18.85 53.60 68.56
N SER A 353 -18.97 52.36 69.05
CA SER A 353 -17.97 51.30 68.92
C SER A 353 -18.05 50.52 67.60
N ARG A 354 -18.93 50.90 66.67
CA ARG A 354 -19.16 50.21 65.39
C ARG A 354 -18.42 50.89 64.24
N ASN A 355 -17.85 50.09 63.34
CA ASN A 355 -17.13 50.61 62.17
C ASN A 355 -18.03 51.48 61.27
N TYR A 356 -19.32 51.14 61.12
CA TYR A 356 -20.25 51.95 60.33
C TYR A 356 -20.51 53.35 60.93
N PHE A 357 -20.27 53.54 62.23
CA PHE A 357 -20.28 54.86 62.85
C PHE A 357 -18.97 55.60 62.58
N SER A 358 -17.81 54.99 62.87
CA SER A 358 -16.50 55.66 62.74
C SER A 358 -16.15 56.01 61.29
N GLU A 359 -16.40 55.10 60.34
CA GLU A 359 -16.18 55.36 58.91
C GLU A 359 -17.27 56.31 58.36
N GLY A 360 -18.53 56.13 58.81
CA GLY A 360 -19.68 56.96 58.43
C GLY A 360 -19.58 58.44 58.84
N LEU A 361 -18.71 58.79 59.79
CA LEU A 361 -18.34 60.18 60.09
C LEU A 361 -17.47 60.83 59.00
N THR A 362 -16.73 60.02 58.22
CA THR A 362 -15.76 60.49 57.23
C THR A 362 -16.32 60.56 55.81
N GLY A 363 -17.34 59.76 55.51
CA GLY A 363 -17.96 59.66 54.20
C GLY A 363 -18.95 58.50 54.11
N GLY A 364 -19.47 58.24 52.92
CA GLY A 364 -20.30 57.07 52.64
C GLY A 364 -19.55 55.76 52.91
N PHE A 365 -20.18 54.86 53.66
CA PHE A 365 -19.61 53.57 54.03
C PHE A 365 -20.67 52.47 54.01
N VAL A 366 -20.26 51.24 53.66
CA VAL A 366 -21.07 50.03 53.80
C VAL A 366 -20.26 49.02 54.60
N SER A 367 -20.81 48.56 55.72
CA SER A 367 -20.12 47.56 56.54
C SER A 367 -20.09 46.19 55.86
N PRO A 368 -18.97 45.45 55.91
CA PRO A 368 -18.97 44.00 55.71
C PRO A 368 -20.01 43.31 56.61
N PRO A 369 -20.54 42.12 56.24
CA PRO A 369 -21.52 41.41 57.06
C PRO A 369 -21.00 41.10 58.47
N PHE A 370 -21.76 41.49 59.48
CA PHE A 370 -21.43 41.24 60.89
C PHE A 370 -22.69 40.81 61.67
N ARG A 371 -22.51 40.08 62.78
CA ARG A 371 -23.64 39.75 63.67
C ARG A 371 -23.93 40.93 64.59
N GLU A 372 -25.11 41.54 64.49
CA GLU A 372 -25.54 42.61 65.39
C GLU A 372 -25.96 41.98 66.74
N PRO A 373 -25.25 42.24 67.85
CA PRO A 373 -25.53 41.63 69.15
C PRO A 373 -26.93 41.92 69.69
N ASP A 374 -27.50 43.09 69.38
CA ASP A 374 -28.81 43.52 69.88
C ASP A 374 -29.98 42.76 69.21
N LEU A 375 -29.74 42.21 68.01
CA LEU A 375 -30.71 41.48 67.20
C LEU A 375 -30.35 39.98 67.01
N ASN A 376 -29.12 39.60 67.39
CA ASN A 376 -28.52 38.27 67.23
C ASN A 376 -28.51 37.70 65.79
N GLN A 377 -28.66 38.54 64.77
CA GLN A 377 -28.69 38.17 63.34
C GLN A 377 -27.50 38.77 62.59
N VAL A 378 -27.05 38.12 61.50
CA VAL A 378 -26.07 38.73 60.59
C VAL A 378 -26.76 39.80 59.73
N THR A 379 -26.13 40.97 59.63
CA THR A 379 -26.64 42.13 58.89
C THR A 379 -25.51 42.90 58.23
N MET A 380 -25.87 43.79 57.30
CA MET A 380 -25.02 44.91 56.89
C MET A 380 -25.69 46.23 57.25
N VAL A 381 -24.89 47.28 57.42
CA VAL A 381 -25.34 48.66 57.64
C VAL A 381 -24.61 49.55 56.65
N ALA A 382 -25.37 50.30 55.86
CA ALA A 382 -24.84 51.42 55.09
C ALA A 382 -24.99 52.70 55.93
N SER A 383 -24.01 53.60 55.88
CA SER A 383 -24.02 54.87 56.59
C SER A 383 -23.46 56.01 55.73
N THR A 384 -23.93 57.23 55.99
CA THR A 384 -23.47 58.44 55.29
C THR A 384 -23.60 59.65 56.24
N PRO A 385 -22.61 60.57 56.26
CA PRO A 385 -22.65 61.73 57.13
C PRO A 385 -23.67 62.74 56.61
N PHE A 386 -24.46 63.29 57.52
CA PHE A 386 -25.35 64.40 57.21
C PHE A 386 -24.61 65.72 57.50
N LEU A 387 -24.32 66.46 56.43
CA LEU A 387 -23.44 67.64 56.45
C LEU A 387 -24.24 68.95 56.54
N ASN A 388 -23.69 69.95 57.23
CA ASN A 388 -24.22 71.32 57.25
C ASN A 388 -23.77 72.15 56.02
N ASP A 389 -24.28 73.38 55.91
CA ASP A 389 -23.93 74.33 54.83
C ASP A 389 -22.43 74.71 54.79
N ALA A 390 -21.66 74.44 55.85
CA ALA A 390 -20.21 74.62 55.91
C ALA A 390 -19.40 73.36 55.52
N GLY A 391 -20.06 72.21 55.39
CA GLY A 391 -19.46 70.91 55.08
C GLY A 391 -19.07 70.06 56.29
N ASP A 392 -19.38 70.48 57.52
CA ASP A 392 -19.13 69.68 58.73
C ASP A 392 -20.25 68.67 58.97
N PRO A 393 -19.96 67.43 59.42
CA PRO A 393 -20.97 66.45 59.80
C PRO A 393 -21.69 66.88 61.09
N ILE A 394 -23.03 66.88 61.08
CA ILE A 394 -23.87 67.17 62.23
C ILE A 394 -24.62 65.94 62.76
N ALA A 395 -24.86 64.94 61.91
CA ALA A 395 -25.48 63.67 62.26
C ALA A 395 -24.98 62.57 61.31
N ILE A 396 -25.30 61.31 61.58
CA ILE A 396 -25.06 60.19 60.65
C ILE A 396 -26.40 59.54 60.34
N LEU A 397 -26.73 59.44 59.05
CA LEU A 397 -27.80 58.56 58.60
C LEU A 397 -27.23 57.16 58.39
N ALA A 398 -27.89 56.16 58.95
CA ALA A 398 -27.58 54.76 58.70
C ALA A 398 -28.84 53.97 58.32
N GLY A 399 -28.66 52.89 57.56
CA GLY A 399 -29.72 51.95 57.23
C GLY A 399 -29.23 50.52 57.32
N ARG A 400 -29.99 49.70 58.03
CA ARG A 400 -29.77 48.26 58.14
C ARG A 400 -30.29 47.61 56.86
N VAL A 401 -29.39 47.02 56.09
CA VAL A 401 -29.64 46.57 54.71
C VAL A 401 -30.50 45.30 54.73
N ASN A 402 -31.55 45.26 53.93
CA ASN A 402 -32.34 44.06 53.70
C ASN A 402 -31.50 43.05 52.89
N LEU A 403 -31.25 41.86 53.45
CA LEU A 403 -30.41 40.84 52.83
C LEU A 403 -31.19 39.93 51.86
N ASP A 404 -32.53 39.95 51.84
CA ASP A 404 -33.33 39.16 50.90
C ASP A 404 -32.97 39.50 49.44
N ARG A 405 -32.58 40.75 49.17
CA ARG A 405 -32.14 41.16 47.84
C ARG A 405 -30.84 40.48 47.38
N LEU A 406 -29.92 40.14 48.29
CA LEU A 406 -28.75 39.31 47.95
C LEU A 406 -29.18 37.88 47.64
N ASN A 407 -30.11 37.33 48.42
CA ASN A 407 -30.69 36.02 48.13
C ASN A 407 -31.38 35.99 46.76
N GLU A 408 -32.14 37.01 46.37
CA GLU A 408 -32.74 37.12 45.03
C GLU A 408 -31.68 37.15 43.91
N ILE A 409 -30.63 37.96 44.05
CA ILE A 409 -29.52 38.03 43.09
C ILE A 409 -28.86 36.65 42.94
N MET A 410 -28.62 35.96 44.05
CA MET A 410 -27.89 34.69 44.09
C MET A 410 -28.75 33.46 43.76
N ALA A 411 -30.08 33.58 43.81
CA ALA A 411 -31.02 32.51 43.47
C ALA A 411 -31.23 32.30 41.96
N GLU A 412 -30.82 33.26 41.12
CA GLU A 412 -30.93 33.16 39.66
C GLU A 412 -29.96 32.11 39.08
N ARG A 413 -30.48 31.24 38.20
CA ARG A 413 -29.79 30.00 37.77
C ARG A 413 -29.35 30.00 36.31
N ALA A 414 -29.47 31.14 35.63
CA ALA A 414 -29.08 31.28 34.23
C ALA A 414 -27.58 30.94 34.08
N GLY A 415 -27.27 29.95 33.23
CA GLY A 415 -25.90 29.52 33.00
C GLY A 415 -25.29 28.55 34.03
N LEU A 416 -26.00 28.13 35.10
CA LEU A 416 -25.44 27.21 36.11
C LEU A 416 -25.68 25.71 35.83
N GLY A 417 -26.50 25.36 34.83
CA GLY A 417 -26.89 23.96 34.60
C GLY A 417 -27.89 23.43 35.64
N ASN A 418 -28.04 22.11 35.73
CA ASN A 418 -29.00 21.50 36.66
C ASN A 418 -28.44 21.39 38.08
N THR A 419 -27.12 21.23 38.25
CA THR A 419 -26.48 21.07 39.56
C THR A 419 -25.73 22.31 40.06
N GLY A 420 -25.55 23.34 39.23
CA GLY A 420 -24.71 24.48 39.63
C GLY A 420 -25.34 25.40 40.68
N GLU A 421 -24.53 25.87 41.61
CA GLU A 421 -24.91 26.71 42.74
C GLU A 421 -24.01 27.93 42.81
N THR A 422 -24.59 29.09 43.12
CA THR A 422 -23.87 30.31 43.46
C THR A 422 -24.14 30.67 44.91
N TYR A 423 -23.10 30.98 45.68
CA TYR A 423 -23.24 31.36 47.09
C TYR A 423 -22.18 32.37 47.55
N LEU A 424 -22.49 33.11 48.61
CA LEU A 424 -21.57 34.02 49.30
C LEU A 424 -21.12 33.42 50.63
N VAL A 425 -19.87 33.65 50.99
CA VAL A 425 -19.27 33.23 52.28
C VAL A 425 -18.51 34.37 52.93
N SER A 426 -18.73 34.60 54.22
CA SER A 426 -18.04 35.64 55.01
C SER A 426 -16.61 35.21 55.41
N GLN A 427 -15.79 36.15 55.91
CA GLN A 427 -14.49 35.82 56.53
C GLN A 427 -14.58 34.81 57.69
N SER A 428 -15.74 34.69 58.35
CA SER A 428 -15.98 33.75 59.45
C SER A 428 -16.50 32.38 58.98
N HIS A 429 -16.34 32.07 57.69
CA HIS A 429 -16.82 30.87 56.99
C HIS A 429 -18.35 30.70 56.99
N LEU A 430 -19.11 31.73 57.35
CA LEU A 430 -20.57 31.68 57.38
C LEU A 430 -21.14 31.78 55.96
N LEU A 431 -22.02 30.84 55.61
CA LEU A 431 -22.84 30.89 54.41
C LEU A 431 -23.84 32.06 54.52
N MET A 432 -23.70 33.04 53.61
CA MET A 432 -24.44 34.30 53.62
C MET A 432 -25.72 34.29 52.78
N THR A 433 -25.97 33.20 52.05
CA THR A 433 -27.11 33.05 51.14
C THR A 433 -27.71 31.66 51.23
N SER A 434 -29.03 31.55 51.11
CA SER A 434 -29.74 30.27 51.09
C SER A 434 -29.16 29.29 50.07
N SER A 435 -28.77 28.09 50.53
CA SER A 435 -28.36 27.01 49.63
C SER A 435 -29.53 26.54 48.76
N ARG A 436 -29.25 26.19 47.51
CA ARG A 436 -30.24 25.58 46.60
C ARG A 436 -30.50 24.09 46.86
N PHE A 437 -29.83 23.49 47.86
CA PHE A 437 -29.93 22.07 48.19
C PHE A 437 -30.43 21.87 49.63
N GLU A 438 -31.64 21.35 49.77
CA GLU A 438 -32.24 21.07 51.08
C GLU A 438 -31.36 20.13 51.93
N GLY A 439 -31.14 20.51 53.19
CA GLY A 439 -30.48 19.66 54.20
C GLY A 439 -28.95 19.70 54.25
N TYR A 440 -28.27 20.46 53.39
CA TYR A 440 -26.80 20.54 53.38
C TYR A 440 -26.22 21.67 54.23
N ALA A 441 -26.80 22.87 54.17
CA ALA A 441 -26.47 24.02 55.01
C ALA A 441 -27.64 25.01 55.03
N THR A 442 -27.89 25.66 56.17
CA THR A 442 -28.76 26.85 56.24
C THR A 442 -27.91 28.11 56.19
N GLU A 443 -28.55 29.27 55.99
CA GLU A 443 -27.91 30.57 56.25
C GLU A 443 -27.27 30.58 57.65
N GLU A 444 -26.16 31.31 57.76
CA GLU A 444 -25.28 31.37 58.93
C GLU A 444 -24.61 30.03 59.34
N SER A 445 -24.68 28.97 58.52
CA SER A 445 -23.88 27.75 58.73
C SER A 445 -22.41 27.96 58.37
N GLN A 446 -21.47 27.42 59.16
CA GLN A 446 -20.06 27.40 58.79
C GLN A 446 -19.75 26.32 57.74
N ILE A 447 -19.17 26.71 56.61
CA ILE A 447 -18.87 25.83 55.47
C ILE A 447 -17.39 25.90 55.07
N TYR A 448 -16.84 24.76 54.64
CA TYR A 448 -15.42 24.62 54.29
C TYR A 448 -15.24 23.86 52.97
N SER A 449 -14.39 24.38 52.10
CA SER A 449 -13.92 23.73 50.87
C SER A 449 -12.55 24.31 50.47
N GLU A 450 -11.86 23.68 49.52
CA GLU A 450 -10.57 24.20 49.03
C GLU A 450 -10.71 25.59 48.37
N GLY A 451 -11.83 25.83 47.68
CA GLY A 451 -12.16 27.13 47.11
C GLY A 451 -12.48 28.18 48.16
N ILE A 452 -13.31 27.84 49.17
CA ILE A 452 -13.65 28.73 50.29
C ILE A 452 -12.38 29.16 51.03
N ASN A 453 -11.51 28.22 51.39
CA ASN A 453 -10.26 28.55 52.08
C ASN A 453 -9.32 29.35 51.17
N SER A 454 -9.27 29.06 49.86
CA SER A 454 -8.44 29.82 48.93
C SER A 454 -8.92 31.25 48.70
N VAL A 455 -10.24 31.49 48.64
CA VAL A 455 -10.77 32.85 48.46
C VAL A 455 -10.67 33.68 49.75
N LEU A 456 -10.90 33.08 50.93
CA LEU A 456 -10.88 33.79 52.21
C LEU A 456 -9.46 34.00 52.77
N GLU A 457 -8.63 32.94 52.86
CA GLU A 457 -7.31 33.02 53.51
C GLU A 457 -6.28 33.75 52.64
N LYS A 458 -6.31 33.51 51.32
CA LYS A 458 -5.32 34.05 50.39
C LYS A 458 -5.82 35.32 49.69
N ARG A 459 -7.11 35.65 49.79
CA ARG A 459 -7.76 36.81 49.12
C ARG A 459 -7.51 36.82 47.60
N ILE A 460 -7.60 35.66 46.97
CA ILE A 460 -7.41 35.47 45.52
C ILE A 460 -8.68 34.99 44.84
N SER A 461 -8.85 35.39 43.59
CA SER A 461 -9.86 34.86 42.67
C SER A 461 -9.23 33.76 41.81
N GLY A 462 -10.01 32.73 41.44
CA GLY A 462 -9.49 31.57 40.72
C GLY A 462 -10.54 30.55 40.34
N SER A 463 -10.10 29.44 39.76
CA SER A 463 -10.95 28.31 39.37
C SER A 463 -10.22 26.99 39.61
N GLY A 464 -10.98 25.92 39.84
CA GLY A 464 -10.41 24.59 40.10
C GLY A 464 -11.46 23.49 40.13
N THR A 465 -10.98 22.25 40.24
CA THR A 465 -11.82 21.08 40.55
C THR A 465 -11.45 20.61 41.95
N TYR A 466 -12.41 20.56 42.87
CA TYR A 466 -12.19 20.16 44.26
C TYR A 466 -13.48 19.57 44.87
N THR A 467 -13.40 19.06 46.10
CA THR A 467 -14.61 18.65 46.83
C THR A 467 -15.28 19.88 47.44
N GLY A 468 -16.49 20.21 46.97
CA GLY A 468 -17.28 21.33 47.47
C GLY A 468 -17.80 21.07 48.89
N TYR A 469 -18.40 22.08 49.52
CA TYR A 469 -18.86 21.99 50.92
C TYR A 469 -19.89 20.87 51.16
N ARG A 470 -20.63 20.45 50.11
CA ARG A 470 -21.57 19.31 50.11
C ARG A 470 -20.90 17.93 50.16
N GLY A 471 -19.56 17.85 50.12
CA GLY A 471 -18.82 16.59 50.05
C GLY A 471 -18.80 15.95 48.66
N VAL A 472 -19.23 16.68 47.63
CA VAL A 472 -19.32 16.22 46.23
C VAL A 472 -18.20 16.87 45.40
N PRO A 473 -17.56 16.16 44.44
CA PRO A 473 -16.63 16.77 43.50
C PRO A 473 -17.33 17.80 42.59
N VAL A 474 -16.78 19.01 42.55
CA VAL A 474 -17.30 20.14 41.77
C VAL A 474 -16.19 20.77 40.92
N ILE A 475 -16.58 21.27 39.75
CA ILE A 475 -15.81 22.27 39.01
C ILE A 475 -16.33 23.63 39.48
N ALA A 476 -15.43 24.54 39.85
CA ALA A 476 -15.82 25.77 40.52
C ALA A 476 -14.96 26.97 40.15
N VAL A 477 -15.56 28.16 40.27
CA VAL A 477 -14.93 29.47 40.16
C VAL A 477 -15.23 30.25 41.44
N TYR A 478 -14.21 30.90 42.00
CA TYR A 478 -14.33 31.69 43.22
C TYR A 478 -13.69 33.07 43.03
N ARG A 479 -14.27 34.08 43.65
CA ARG A 479 -13.88 35.48 43.50
C ARG A 479 -13.95 36.20 44.84
N TRP A 480 -12.88 36.88 45.20
CA TRP A 480 -12.85 37.72 46.41
C TRP A 480 -13.49 39.07 46.08
N ILE A 481 -14.46 39.51 46.89
CA ILE A 481 -15.10 40.83 46.80
C ILE A 481 -14.53 41.70 47.94
N PRO A 482 -13.57 42.61 47.66
CA PRO A 482 -12.92 43.44 48.69
C PRO A 482 -13.90 44.32 49.48
N GLU A 483 -14.90 44.90 48.81
CA GLU A 483 -15.84 45.88 49.37
C GLU A 483 -16.74 45.31 50.48
N LEU A 484 -17.00 43.99 50.43
CA LEU A 484 -17.84 43.27 51.38
C LEU A 484 -17.05 42.29 52.26
N GLU A 485 -15.74 42.18 52.03
CA GLU A 485 -14.87 41.16 52.61
C GLU A 485 -15.43 39.72 52.50
N MET A 486 -16.04 39.39 51.36
CA MET A 486 -16.68 38.09 51.10
C MET A 486 -16.02 37.31 49.96
N GLY A 487 -16.15 35.98 50.02
CA GLY A 487 -15.95 35.10 48.88
C GLY A 487 -17.27 34.88 48.13
N LEU A 488 -17.29 35.13 46.82
CA LEU A 488 -18.33 34.70 45.89
C LEU A 488 -17.88 33.41 45.20
N LEU A 489 -18.70 32.37 45.24
CA LEU A 489 -18.40 31.09 44.61
C LEU A 489 -19.52 30.67 43.65
N ALA A 490 -19.15 30.08 42.52
CA ALA A 490 -20.02 29.30 41.66
C ALA A 490 -19.42 27.90 41.50
N GLU A 491 -20.18 26.86 41.85
CA GLU A 491 -19.79 25.46 41.78
C GLU A 491 -20.76 24.70 40.84
N GLN A 492 -20.29 23.70 40.10
CA GLN A 492 -21.14 22.73 39.38
C GLN A 492 -20.61 21.31 39.59
N ASP A 493 -21.50 20.35 39.87
CA ASP A 493 -21.12 18.94 40.08
C ASP A 493 -20.35 18.39 38.86
N GLU A 494 -19.19 17.79 39.11
CA GLU A 494 -18.32 17.19 38.08
C GLU A 494 -19.07 16.14 37.24
N ALA A 495 -19.99 15.39 37.86
CA ALA A 495 -20.83 14.39 37.22
C ALA A 495 -21.85 14.97 36.22
N GLU A 496 -22.24 16.25 36.34
CA GLU A 496 -23.01 16.93 35.29
C GLU A 496 -22.08 17.42 34.17
N ALA A 497 -21.00 18.12 34.53
CA ALA A 497 -20.02 18.65 33.59
C ALA A 497 -19.51 17.57 32.61
N PHE A 498 -19.29 16.35 33.10
CA PHE A 498 -18.81 15.21 32.32
C PHE A 498 -19.89 14.31 31.74
N ARG A 499 -21.18 14.62 31.92
CA ARG A 499 -22.28 13.85 31.33
C ARG A 499 -22.16 13.77 29.80
N ALA A 500 -21.69 14.83 29.15
CA ALA A 500 -21.44 14.87 27.71
C ALA A 500 -20.30 13.93 27.26
N ILE A 501 -19.29 13.68 28.11
CA ILE A 501 -18.14 12.83 27.79
C ILE A 501 -18.57 11.37 27.62
N TYR A 502 -19.55 10.90 28.38
CA TYR A 502 -20.07 9.53 28.22
C TYR A 502 -20.62 9.29 26.82
N GLY A 503 -21.23 10.29 26.17
CA GLY A 503 -21.65 10.21 24.76
C GLY A 503 -20.48 9.94 23.82
N THR A 504 -19.40 10.72 23.93
CA THR A 504 -18.15 10.52 23.18
C THR A 504 -17.51 9.16 23.49
N LEU A 505 -17.53 8.72 24.74
CA LEU A 505 -17.01 7.43 25.17
C LEU A 505 -17.78 6.26 24.52
N PHE A 506 -19.11 6.29 24.55
CA PHE A 506 -19.94 5.28 23.89
C PHE A 506 -19.78 5.29 22.37
N ALA A 507 -19.65 6.46 21.75
CA ALA A 507 -19.36 6.57 20.31
C ALA A 507 -18.00 5.93 19.96
N ASN A 508 -16.96 6.20 20.75
CA ASN A 508 -15.63 5.60 20.58
C ASN A 508 -15.64 4.07 20.80
N ILE A 509 -16.38 3.57 21.80
CA ILE A 509 -16.56 2.12 22.02
C ILE A 509 -17.31 1.48 20.85
N GLY A 510 -18.36 2.13 20.34
CA GLY A 510 -19.12 1.68 19.16
C GLY A 510 -18.25 1.62 17.91
N ALA A 511 -17.48 2.68 17.63
CA ALA A 511 -16.51 2.72 16.54
C ALA A 511 -15.46 1.60 16.67
N ALA A 512 -14.95 1.36 17.88
CA ALA A 512 -14.01 0.27 18.14
C ALA A 512 -14.62 -1.12 17.94
N ALA A 513 -15.88 -1.34 18.35
CA ALA A 513 -16.59 -2.58 18.11
C ALA A 513 -16.80 -2.84 16.61
N ILE A 514 -17.22 -1.82 15.84
CA ILE A 514 -17.35 -1.88 14.38
C ILE A 514 -16.00 -2.18 13.71
N ALA A 515 -14.94 -1.50 14.16
CA ALA A 515 -13.60 -1.68 13.61
C ALA A 515 -13.06 -3.11 13.88
N VAL A 516 -13.22 -3.63 15.09
CA VAL A 516 -12.88 -5.02 15.44
C VAL A 516 -13.73 -6.03 14.67
N ALA A 517 -15.04 -5.80 14.53
CA ALA A 517 -15.92 -6.66 13.72
C ALA A 517 -15.48 -6.67 12.25
N THR A 518 -15.09 -5.52 11.70
CA THR A 518 -14.55 -5.37 10.34
C THR A 518 -13.21 -6.08 10.19
N ALA A 519 -12.29 -5.94 11.16
CA ALA A 519 -11.02 -6.66 11.17
C ALA A 519 -11.20 -8.18 11.21
N ILE A 520 -12.16 -8.68 12.01
CA ILE A 520 -12.53 -10.09 12.05
C ILE A 520 -13.13 -10.52 10.71
N LEU A 521 -14.04 -9.73 10.12
CA LEU A 521 -14.65 -10.03 8.83
C LEU A 521 -13.60 -10.10 7.71
N VAL A 522 -12.73 -9.10 7.59
CA VAL A 522 -11.61 -9.09 6.63
C VAL A 522 -10.67 -10.28 6.86
N ALA A 523 -10.32 -10.59 8.11
CA ALA A 523 -9.48 -11.75 8.41
C ALA A 523 -10.17 -13.08 8.08
N LEU A 524 -11.50 -13.19 8.24
CA LEU A 524 -12.29 -14.35 7.82
C LEU A 524 -12.37 -14.47 6.28
N ILE A 525 -12.54 -13.35 5.56
CA ILE A 525 -12.52 -13.31 4.10
C ILE A 525 -11.13 -13.71 3.58
N ALA A 526 -10.05 -13.11 4.07
CA ALA A 526 -8.68 -13.47 3.71
C ALA A 526 -8.33 -14.92 4.08
N THR A 527 -8.84 -15.42 5.21
CA THR A 527 -8.70 -16.85 5.57
C THR A 527 -9.42 -17.74 4.55
N ARG A 528 -10.61 -17.36 4.07
CA ARG A 528 -11.40 -18.12 3.10
C ARG A 528 -10.83 -18.06 1.69
N ARG A 529 -10.42 -16.89 1.19
CA ARG A 529 -9.92 -16.70 -0.18
C ARG A 529 -8.45 -17.06 -0.36
N ILE A 530 -7.60 -16.81 0.62
CA ILE A 530 -6.15 -17.02 0.47
C ILE A 530 -5.69 -18.25 1.26
N THR A 531 -5.95 -18.29 2.57
CA THR A 531 -5.32 -19.31 3.41
C THR A 531 -5.90 -20.72 3.21
N ARG A 532 -7.22 -20.86 3.01
CA ARG A 532 -7.87 -22.17 2.84
C ARG A 532 -7.47 -22.87 1.54
N PRO A 533 -7.53 -22.24 0.35
CA PRO A 533 -7.13 -22.89 -0.89
C PRO A 533 -5.65 -23.33 -0.84
N ILE A 534 -4.74 -22.44 -0.43
CA ILE A 534 -3.31 -22.78 -0.28
C ILE A 534 -3.09 -23.95 0.69
N ALA A 535 -3.84 -24.00 1.81
CA ALA A 535 -3.74 -25.11 2.76
C ALA A 535 -4.26 -26.43 2.19
N ARG A 536 -5.39 -26.43 1.46
CA ARG A 536 -5.88 -27.64 0.76
C ARG A 536 -4.92 -28.10 -0.33
N LEU A 537 -4.34 -27.17 -1.09
CA LEU A 537 -3.37 -27.45 -2.15
C LEU A 537 -2.11 -28.12 -1.57
N ALA A 538 -1.62 -27.62 -0.43
CA ALA A 538 -0.51 -28.23 0.31
C ALA A 538 -0.85 -29.62 0.89
N GLU A 539 -2.04 -29.80 1.47
CA GLU A 539 -2.52 -31.11 1.96
C GLU A 539 -2.69 -32.12 0.82
N THR A 540 -3.20 -31.67 -0.33
CA THR A 540 -3.35 -32.48 -1.55
C THR A 540 -1.98 -32.92 -2.06
N ALA A 541 -1.00 -32.02 -2.09
CA ALA A 541 0.39 -32.33 -2.45
C ALA A 541 1.05 -33.32 -1.47
N GLU A 542 0.82 -33.19 -0.16
CA GLU A 542 1.33 -34.12 0.85
C GLU A 542 0.72 -35.54 0.67
N ARG A 543 -0.57 -35.63 0.34
CA ARG A 543 -1.25 -36.92 0.05
C ARG A 543 -0.78 -37.58 -1.25
N ILE A 544 -0.59 -36.80 -2.32
CA ILE A 544 -0.04 -37.31 -3.58
C ILE A 544 1.40 -37.80 -3.38
N ALA A 545 2.22 -37.06 -2.61
CA ALA A 545 3.56 -37.50 -2.23
C ALA A 545 3.58 -38.75 -1.34
N ALA A 546 2.49 -39.02 -0.60
CA ALA A 546 2.28 -40.25 0.17
C ALA A 546 1.73 -41.43 -0.67
N GLY A 547 1.52 -41.25 -1.99
CA GLY A 547 1.11 -42.30 -2.93
C GLY A 547 -0.33 -42.20 -3.44
N ASP A 548 -1.13 -41.24 -2.97
CA ASP A 548 -2.53 -41.06 -3.37
C ASP A 548 -2.64 -40.20 -4.64
N VAL A 549 -2.11 -40.70 -5.76
CA VAL A 549 -1.95 -39.97 -7.04
C VAL A 549 -3.24 -39.67 -7.80
N ASN A 550 -4.40 -40.11 -7.27
CA ASN A 550 -5.72 -39.86 -7.87
C ASN A 550 -6.40 -38.59 -7.35
N LEU A 551 -5.84 -37.91 -6.33
CA LEU A 551 -6.36 -36.60 -5.95
C LEU A 551 -6.11 -35.53 -7.01
N ILE A 552 -7.11 -34.67 -7.17
CA ILE A 552 -7.06 -33.44 -7.95
C ILE A 552 -7.25 -32.30 -6.95
N ALA A 553 -6.41 -31.27 -7.00
CA ALA A 553 -6.58 -30.07 -6.20
C ALA A 553 -7.75 -29.25 -6.79
N GLU A 554 -8.77 -28.95 -5.98
CA GLU A 554 -9.91 -28.13 -6.42
C GLU A 554 -9.46 -26.72 -6.81
N VAL A 555 -9.84 -26.29 -8.02
CA VAL A 555 -9.57 -24.95 -8.54
C VAL A 555 -10.76 -24.04 -8.15
N GLU A 556 -10.74 -23.50 -6.93
CA GLU A 556 -11.84 -22.66 -6.40
C GLU A 556 -11.87 -21.22 -6.97
N GLN A 557 -10.77 -20.74 -7.56
CA GLN A 557 -10.58 -19.34 -7.99
C GLN A 557 -9.79 -19.27 -9.31
N GLU A 558 -9.80 -18.11 -9.98
CA GLU A 558 -9.08 -17.85 -11.24
C GLU A 558 -7.89 -16.87 -11.08
N ASP A 559 -7.47 -16.65 -9.83
CA ASP A 559 -6.31 -15.86 -9.45
C ASP A 559 -5.00 -16.66 -9.54
N GLU A 560 -3.90 -16.14 -8.99
CA GLU A 560 -2.60 -16.82 -8.95
C GLU A 560 -2.64 -18.15 -8.17
N ILE A 561 -3.55 -18.28 -7.20
CA ILE A 561 -3.76 -19.53 -6.45
C ILE A 561 -4.52 -20.54 -7.32
N GLY A 562 -5.49 -20.06 -8.11
CA GLY A 562 -6.14 -20.81 -9.18
C GLY A 562 -5.17 -21.32 -10.24
N ALA A 563 -4.29 -20.46 -10.73
CA ALA A 563 -3.24 -20.81 -11.68
C ALA A 563 -2.28 -21.86 -11.11
N LEU A 564 -1.87 -21.72 -9.83
CA LEU A 564 -1.05 -22.71 -9.13
C LEU A 564 -1.77 -24.07 -9.02
N ALA A 565 -3.07 -24.10 -8.72
CA ALA A 565 -3.86 -25.33 -8.68
C ALA A 565 -3.97 -25.99 -10.07
N LYS A 566 -4.22 -25.20 -11.12
CA LYS A 566 -4.23 -25.67 -12.52
C LYS A 566 -2.87 -26.30 -12.91
N ALA A 567 -1.76 -25.63 -12.59
CA ALA A 567 -0.41 -26.13 -12.86
C ALA A 567 -0.07 -27.41 -12.06
N PHE A 568 -0.44 -27.46 -10.78
CA PHE A 568 -0.25 -28.62 -9.92
C PHE A 568 -1.03 -29.86 -10.41
N ASN A 569 -2.27 -29.65 -10.87
CA ASN A 569 -3.09 -30.71 -11.46
C ASN A 569 -2.52 -31.22 -12.79
N ALA A 570 -1.95 -30.34 -13.62
CA ALA A 570 -1.29 -30.75 -14.87
C ALA A 570 -0.09 -31.69 -14.60
N MET A 571 0.76 -31.33 -13.63
CA MET A 571 1.87 -32.18 -13.17
C MET A 571 1.39 -33.54 -12.62
N THR A 572 0.36 -33.54 -11.77
CA THR A 572 -0.19 -34.79 -11.20
C THR A 572 -0.86 -35.67 -12.27
N SER A 573 -1.52 -35.06 -13.26
CA SER A 573 -2.09 -35.77 -14.41
C SER A 573 -1.00 -36.44 -15.27
N GLN A 574 0.13 -35.77 -15.52
CA GLN A 574 1.30 -36.37 -16.17
C GLN A 574 1.85 -37.54 -15.35
N LEU A 575 1.99 -37.39 -14.03
CA LEU A 575 2.46 -38.44 -13.12
C LEU A 575 1.53 -39.67 -13.13
N ARG A 576 0.21 -39.46 -13.07
CA ARG A 576 -0.79 -40.54 -13.15
C ARG A 576 -0.76 -41.24 -14.51
N THR A 577 -0.59 -40.48 -15.60
CA THR A 577 -0.48 -41.04 -16.95
C THR A 577 0.77 -41.90 -17.08
N LEU A 578 1.90 -41.45 -16.52
CA LEU A 578 3.13 -42.24 -16.44
C LEU A 578 2.92 -43.54 -15.65
N ILE A 579 2.40 -43.47 -14.42
CA ILE A 579 2.18 -44.65 -13.56
C ILE A 579 1.20 -45.63 -14.19
N GLY A 580 0.03 -45.17 -14.65
CA GLY A 580 -0.97 -46.04 -15.28
C GLY A 580 -0.46 -46.69 -16.57
N SER A 581 0.30 -45.96 -17.39
CA SER A 581 0.95 -46.54 -18.57
C SER A 581 2.04 -47.56 -18.23
N LEU A 582 2.59 -47.51 -17.00
CA LEU A 582 3.59 -48.46 -16.51
C LEU A 582 2.91 -49.73 -15.98
N GLU A 583 1.87 -49.60 -15.16
CA GLU A 583 1.13 -50.72 -14.58
C GLU A 583 0.40 -51.53 -15.65
N GLN A 584 -0.30 -50.87 -16.58
CA GLN A 584 -0.95 -51.52 -17.72
C GLN A 584 0.10 -52.25 -18.60
N ARG A 585 1.25 -51.62 -18.87
CA ARG A 585 2.36 -52.26 -19.59
C ARG A 585 3.01 -53.41 -18.82
N VAL A 586 2.94 -53.48 -17.50
CA VAL A 586 3.47 -54.63 -16.76
C VAL A 586 2.49 -55.80 -16.86
N THR A 587 1.21 -55.59 -16.58
CA THR A 587 0.21 -56.66 -16.53
C THR A 587 -0.10 -57.25 -17.91
N GLU A 588 -0.32 -56.42 -18.93
CA GLU A 588 -0.57 -56.91 -20.30
C GLU A 588 0.66 -57.59 -20.90
N ARG A 589 1.87 -57.16 -20.52
CA ARG A 589 3.11 -57.82 -20.99
C ARG A 589 3.31 -59.18 -20.33
N THR A 590 2.98 -59.40 -19.06
CA THR A 590 3.37 -60.66 -18.38
C THR A 590 2.71 -61.90 -18.99
N ASP A 591 1.39 -61.92 -19.13
CA ASP A 591 0.66 -63.09 -19.64
C ASP A 591 0.80 -63.25 -21.17
N GLU A 592 0.91 -62.14 -21.90
CA GLU A 592 1.15 -62.21 -23.34
C GLU A 592 2.63 -62.51 -23.69
N LEU A 593 3.59 -62.21 -22.80
CA LEU A 593 5.01 -62.53 -23.06
C LEU A 593 5.23 -64.02 -23.25
N GLU A 594 4.68 -64.91 -22.42
CA GLU A 594 5.00 -66.34 -22.55
C GLU A 594 4.52 -66.91 -23.88
N ARG A 595 3.31 -66.55 -24.31
CA ARG A 595 2.71 -67.04 -25.56
C ARG A 595 3.28 -66.33 -26.80
N ARG A 596 3.56 -65.03 -26.70
CA ARG A 596 4.06 -64.21 -27.82
C ARG A 596 5.59 -64.26 -27.94
N SER A 597 6.35 -64.57 -26.88
CA SER A 597 7.82 -64.70 -26.92
C SER A 597 8.26 -65.81 -27.88
N MET A 598 7.61 -66.97 -27.85
CA MET A 598 7.98 -68.09 -28.73
C MET A 598 7.72 -67.82 -30.22
N GLN A 599 6.74 -66.97 -30.55
CA GLN A 599 6.48 -66.51 -31.93
C GLN A 599 7.34 -65.28 -32.31
N LEU A 600 7.53 -64.34 -31.39
CA LEU A 600 8.38 -63.17 -31.56
C LEU A 600 9.86 -63.52 -31.67
N GLN A 601 10.34 -64.61 -31.06
CA GLN A 601 11.77 -64.93 -31.09
C GLN A 601 12.26 -65.22 -32.52
N VAL A 602 11.40 -65.77 -33.38
CA VAL A 602 11.68 -65.97 -34.82
C VAL A 602 11.52 -64.67 -35.61
N ALA A 603 10.44 -63.91 -35.39
CA ALA A 603 10.20 -62.65 -36.10
C ALA A 603 11.20 -61.54 -35.73
N ALA A 604 11.61 -61.47 -34.46
CA ALA A 604 12.53 -60.49 -33.91
C ALA A 604 14.01 -60.86 -34.10
N GLU A 605 14.31 -61.95 -34.83
CA GLU A 605 15.64 -62.24 -35.35
C GLU A 605 15.77 -61.63 -36.76
N VAL A 606 14.82 -61.95 -37.66
CA VAL A 606 14.69 -61.33 -39.00
C VAL A 606 14.57 -59.80 -38.92
N ALA A 607 13.73 -59.27 -38.03
CA ALA A 607 13.58 -57.82 -37.85
C ALA A 607 14.84 -57.15 -37.26
N ARG A 608 15.74 -57.90 -36.59
CA ARG A 608 16.97 -57.37 -35.98
C ARG A 608 18.06 -57.14 -37.00
N ASP A 609 18.18 -58.05 -37.96
CA ASP A 609 19.14 -57.92 -39.06
C ASP A 609 18.63 -56.94 -40.11
N ALA A 610 17.31 -56.91 -40.38
CA ALA A 610 16.67 -55.85 -41.18
C ALA A 610 16.94 -54.44 -40.62
N ALA A 611 16.78 -54.22 -39.30
CA ALA A 611 16.94 -52.90 -38.68
C ALA A 611 18.39 -52.37 -38.61
N ARG A 612 19.39 -53.17 -39.01
CA ARG A 612 20.80 -52.75 -39.06
C ARG A 612 21.20 -52.12 -40.39
N VAL A 613 20.43 -52.38 -41.44
CA VAL A 613 20.75 -51.96 -42.80
C VAL A 613 20.28 -50.51 -43.01
N ARG A 614 21.18 -49.64 -43.51
CA ARG A 614 20.88 -48.22 -43.79
C ARG A 614 20.52 -47.94 -45.25
N ASP A 615 20.62 -48.96 -46.09
CA ASP A 615 20.24 -48.89 -47.48
C ASP A 615 18.97 -49.70 -47.80
N LEU A 616 18.09 -49.09 -48.60
CA LEU A 616 16.80 -49.69 -48.92
C LEU A 616 16.96 -50.91 -49.83
N ASP A 617 17.87 -50.87 -50.80
CA ASP A 617 18.02 -51.96 -51.75
C ASP A 617 18.76 -53.16 -51.14
N GLU A 618 19.69 -52.92 -50.21
CA GLU A 618 20.31 -53.97 -49.38
C GLU A 618 19.26 -54.65 -48.47
N LEU A 619 18.41 -53.88 -47.80
CA LEU A 619 17.34 -54.39 -46.93
C LEU A 619 16.35 -55.28 -47.69
N LEU A 620 15.87 -54.81 -48.84
CA LEU A 620 14.89 -55.53 -49.66
C LEU A 620 15.47 -56.84 -50.19
N ASN A 621 16.69 -56.81 -50.74
CA ASN A 621 17.33 -58.03 -51.26
C ASN A 621 17.63 -59.04 -50.16
N HIS A 622 18.11 -58.63 -48.99
CA HIS A 622 18.35 -59.55 -47.88
C HIS A 622 17.05 -60.21 -47.40
N SER A 623 15.98 -59.42 -47.26
CA SER A 623 14.67 -59.89 -46.78
C SER A 623 14.03 -60.93 -47.71
N VAL A 624 14.07 -60.73 -49.03
CA VAL A 624 13.49 -61.68 -50.00
C VAL A 624 14.22 -63.03 -49.97
N ASN A 625 15.55 -63.03 -49.88
CA ASN A 625 16.31 -64.27 -49.79
C ASN A 625 16.04 -65.02 -48.48
N LEU A 626 15.96 -64.33 -47.34
CA LEU A 626 15.60 -64.95 -46.05
C LEU A 626 14.21 -65.60 -46.07
N ILE A 627 13.21 -64.94 -46.69
CA ILE A 627 11.85 -65.46 -46.80
C ILE A 627 11.82 -66.70 -47.72
N HIS A 628 12.49 -66.62 -48.87
CA HIS A 628 12.65 -67.76 -49.80
C HIS A 628 13.28 -68.98 -49.11
N ASP A 629 14.43 -68.80 -48.47
CA ASP A 629 15.19 -69.90 -47.87
C ASP A 629 14.47 -70.50 -46.66
N ARG A 630 13.86 -69.67 -45.80
CA ARG A 630 13.25 -70.13 -44.55
C ARG A 630 11.95 -70.91 -44.76
N PHE A 631 11.19 -70.58 -45.80
CA PHE A 631 9.94 -71.25 -46.15
C PHE A 631 10.09 -72.24 -47.32
N SER A 632 11.31 -72.42 -47.84
CA SER A 632 11.63 -73.33 -48.96
C SER A 632 10.74 -73.06 -50.20
N LEU A 633 10.59 -71.78 -50.53
CA LEU A 633 9.72 -71.31 -51.61
C LEU A 633 10.37 -71.54 -52.98
N TYR A 634 9.55 -71.61 -54.03
CA TYR A 634 10.03 -71.65 -55.42
C TYR A 634 10.55 -70.28 -55.87
N HIS A 635 9.86 -69.22 -55.45
CA HIS A 635 10.20 -67.84 -55.78
C HIS A 635 9.64 -66.88 -54.73
N ALA A 636 10.29 -65.74 -54.55
CA ALA A 636 9.79 -64.61 -53.78
C ALA A 636 10.19 -63.27 -54.43
N GLY A 637 9.39 -62.23 -54.21
CA GLY A 637 9.69 -60.87 -54.67
C GLY A 637 9.01 -59.80 -53.83
N ILE A 638 9.65 -58.63 -53.71
CA ILE A 638 9.02 -57.43 -53.14
C ILE A 638 8.77 -56.43 -54.24
N PHE A 639 7.51 -56.01 -54.34
CA PHE A 639 7.08 -54.88 -55.14
C PHE A 639 6.83 -53.68 -54.22
N LEU A 640 7.28 -52.49 -54.62
CA LEU A 640 6.90 -51.22 -53.99
C LEU A 640 6.05 -50.39 -54.94
N ILE A 641 5.06 -49.68 -54.40
CA ILE A 641 4.21 -48.77 -55.16
C ILE A 641 5.02 -47.49 -55.49
N ASP A 642 4.91 -46.99 -56.71
CA ASP A 642 5.55 -45.74 -57.12
C ASP A 642 4.92 -44.49 -56.46
N GLU A 643 5.58 -43.33 -56.58
CA GLU A 643 5.12 -42.09 -55.93
C GLU A 643 3.76 -41.57 -56.44
N HIS A 644 3.27 -42.10 -57.59
CA HIS A 644 2.00 -41.71 -58.20
C HIS A 644 0.87 -42.70 -57.88
N GLY A 645 1.18 -43.85 -57.27
CA GLY A 645 0.20 -44.89 -56.93
C GLY A 645 -0.23 -45.77 -58.10
N GLU A 646 0.40 -45.66 -59.27
CA GLU A 646 -0.09 -46.28 -60.51
C GLU A 646 0.47 -47.70 -60.72
N TYR A 647 1.76 -47.91 -60.42
CA TYR A 647 2.43 -49.21 -60.60
C TYR A 647 3.07 -49.73 -59.31
N ALA A 648 2.91 -51.03 -59.09
CA ALA A 648 3.72 -51.83 -58.19
C ALA A 648 4.98 -52.30 -58.95
N VAL A 649 6.14 -51.78 -58.59
CA VAL A 649 7.43 -52.02 -59.26
C VAL A 649 8.25 -53.03 -58.46
N LEU A 650 8.75 -54.07 -59.11
CA LEU A 650 9.62 -55.07 -58.47
C LEU A 650 10.95 -54.44 -58.05
N ARG A 651 11.30 -54.54 -56.77
CA ARG A 651 12.52 -53.95 -56.18
C ARG A 651 13.54 -54.98 -55.68
N ALA A 652 13.09 -56.18 -55.31
CA ALA A 652 13.95 -57.30 -54.94
C ALA A 652 13.26 -58.62 -55.32
N SER A 653 14.04 -59.65 -55.70
CA SER A 653 13.49 -60.94 -56.14
C SER A 653 14.53 -62.07 -56.11
N THR A 654 14.10 -63.31 -55.82
CA THR A 654 14.99 -64.49 -55.80
C THR A 654 15.09 -65.22 -57.14
N GLY A 655 16.13 -66.04 -57.27
CA GLY A 655 16.36 -66.92 -58.42
C GLY A 655 16.81 -66.20 -59.69
N GLU A 656 17.04 -66.99 -60.74
CA GLU A 656 17.43 -66.49 -62.07
C GLU A 656 16.28 -65.72 -62.74
N ALA A 657 15.04 -66.22 -62.58
CA ALA A 657 13.82 -65.55 -63.01
C ALA A 657 13.65 -64.15 -62.38
N GLY A 658 13.86 -64.03 -61.06
CA GLY A 658 13.80 -62.75 -60.35
C GLY A 658 14.83 -61.73 -60.84
N ARG A 659 16.05 -62.18 -61.12
CA ARG A 659 17.13 -61.35 -61.67
C ARG A 659 16.79 -60.82 -63.06
N GLU A 660 16.23 -61.66 -63.92
CA GLU A 660 15.78 -61.25 -65.25
C GLU A 660 14.57 -60.30 -65.21
N MET A 661 13.65 -60.48 -64.26
CA MET A 661 12.55 -59.52 -64.04
C MET A 661 13.03 -58.16 -63.56
N LEU A 662 14.01 -58.10 -62.65
CA LEU A 662 14.61 -56.85 -62.19
C LEU A 662 15.33 -56.11 -63.34
N ASN A 663 16.11 -56.83 -64.16
CA ASN A 663 16.77 -56.26 -65.35
C ASN A 663 15.79 -55.64 -66.36
N ARG A 664 14.58 -56.19 -66.45
CA ARG A 664 13.51 -55.70 -67.34
C ARG A 664 12.66 -54.57 -66.73
N GLY A 665 12.94 -54.15 -65.49
CA GLY A 665 12.14 -53.16 -64.78
C GLY A 665 10.69 -53.61 -64.56
N HIS A 666 10.49 -54.89 -64.21
CA HIS A 666 9.17 -55.50 -64.12
C HIS A 666 8.25 -54.73 -63.15
N ARG A 667 7.06 -54.38 -63.64
CA ARG A 667 6.04 -53.63 -62.90
C ARG A 667 4.65 -54.10 -63.30
N LEU A 668 3.73 -54.07 -62.34
CA LEU A 668 2.33 -54.46 -62.49
C LEU A 668 1.45 -53.27 -62.11
N LYS A 669 0.30 -53.11 -62.78
CA LYS A 669 -0.59 -51.98 -62.51
C LYS A 669 -1.43 -52.25 -61.26
N VAL A 670 -1.45 -51.29 -60.34
CA VAL A 670 -2.15 -51.41 -59.06
C VAL A 670 -3.65 -51.59 -59.29
N GLY A 671 -4.27 -52.53 -58.57
CA GLY A 671 -5.70 -52.86 -58.63
C GLY A 671 -6.16 -53.67 -59.86
N GLU A 672 -5.37 -53.79 -60.92
CA GLU A 672 -5.84 -54.33 -62.22
C GLU A 672 -5.16 -55.62 -62.69
N THR A 673 -3.86 -55.85 -62.44
CA THR A 673 -3.12 -56.95 -63.09
C THR A 673 -2.47 -57.93 -62.11
N GLY A 674 -2.89 -59.20 -62.16
CA GLY A 674 -2.30 -60.29 -61.38
C GLY A 674 -2.63 -60.23 -59.88
N ILE A 675 -2.17 -61.24 -59.13
CA ILE A 675 -2.44 -61.36 -57.70
C ILE A 675 -1.77 -60.20 -56.94
N VAL A 676 -0.50 -59.86 -57.28
CA VAL A 676 0.22 -58.68 -56.77
C VAL A 676 -0.51 -57.35 -57.04
N GLY A 677 -1.04 -57.14 -58.24
CA GLY A 677 -1.80 -55.92 -58.58
C GLY A 677 -3.08 -55.79 -57.75
N HIS A 678 -3.84 -56.88 -57.61
CA HIS A 678 -5.04 -56.92 -56.78
C HIS A 678 -4.73 -56.66 -55.29
N VAL A 679 -3.67 -57.27 -54.74
CA VAL A 679 -3.24 -57.08 -53.35
C VAL A 679 -2.75 -55.66 -53.07
N THR A 680 -2.07 -55.02 -54.02
CA THR A 680 -1.65 -53.62 -53.90
C THR A 680 -2.82 -52.62 -54.02
N GLY A 681 -3.93 -53.00 -54.66
CA GLY A 681 -5.14 -52.18 -54.76
C GLY A 681 -6.11 -52.35 -53.58
N GLU A 682 -6.39 -53.59 -53.15
CA GLU A 682 -7.33 -53.86 -52.06
C GLU A 682 -6.69 -53.89 -50.67
N GLY A 683 -5.38 -54.10 -50.58
CA GLY A 683 -4.67 -54.23 -49.31
C GLY A 683 -5.10 -55.43 -48.48
N LYS A 684 -5.55 -56.52 -49.10
CA LYS A 684 -5.83 -57.79 -48.40
C LYS A 684 -4.88 -58.85 -48.95
N PRO A 685 -4.31 -59.74 -48.12
CA PRO A 685 -3.53 -60.86 -48.62
C PRO A 685 -4.42 -61.73 -49.50
N ARG A 686 -3.90 -62.16 -50.65
CA ARG A 686 -4.58 -63.07 -51.56
C ARG A 686 -3.73 -64.30 -51.78
N VAL A 687 -4.36 -65.45 -51.61
CA VAL A 687 -3.74 -66.77 -51.65
C VAL A 687 -4.49 -67.60 -52.69
N VAL A 688 -3.74 -68.23 -53.58
CA VAL A 688 -4.26 -69.12 -54.62
C VAL A 688 -3.58 -70.49 -54.46
N SER A 689 -4.36 -71.47 -54.00
CA SER A 689 -3.86 -72.82 -53.71
C SER A 689 -3.50 -73.64 -54.95
N ASP A 690 -4.16 -73.40 -56.09
CA ASP A 690 -3.76 -73.89 -57.42
C ASP A 690 -3.99 -72.81 -58.49
N VAL A 691 -2.90 -72.29 -59.08
CA VAL A 691 -2.93 -71.28 -60.15
C VAL A 691 -3.41 -71.82 -61.50
N GLY A 692 -3.69 -73.12 -61.59
CA GLY A 692 -4.34 -73.76 -62.72
C GLY A 692 -5.83 -73.41 -62.86
N GLU A 693 -6.51 -73.07 -61.75
CA GLU A 693 -7.96 -72.85 -61.71
C GLU A 693 -8.40 -71.37 -61.49
N ASP A 694 -7.53 -70.45 -61.03
CA ASP A 694 -7.88 -69.02 -60.85
C ASP A 694 -7.72 -68.20 -62.15
N THR A 695 -8.80 -67.54 -62.55
CA THR A 695 -8.88 -66.62 -63.71
C THR A 695 -8.04 -65.34 -63.62
N ILE A 696 -7.51 -64.98 -62.44
CA ILE A 696 -6.82 -63.70 -62.18
C ILE A 696 -5.28 -63.85 -62.16
N HIS A 697 -4.75 -65.07 -62.14
CA HIS A 697 -3.31 -65.30 -62.11
C HIS A 697 -2.62 -64.90 -63.43
N PHE A 698 -1.59 -64.04 -63.33
CA PHE A 698 -0.75 -63.66 -64.46
C PHE A 698 0.34 -64.72 -64.65
N LYS A 699 0.17 -65.60 -65.65
CA LYS A 699 1.17 -66.63 -65.98
C LYS A 699 2.47 -66.00 -66.48
N ASN A 700 3.41 -65.84 -65.56
CA ASN A 700 4.74 -65.32 -65.84
C ASN A 700 5.57 -66.37 -66.60
N PRO A 701 6.02 -66.11 -67.84
CA PRO A 701 6.79 -67.09 -68.62
C PRO A 701 8.14 -67.48 -67.98
N LEU A 702 8.62 -66.69 -67.01
CA LEU A 702 9.87 -66.96 -66.28
C LEU A 702 9.66 -67.86 -65.04
N LEU A 703 8.43 -68.14 -64.64
CA LEU A 703 8.07 -69.00 -63.49
C LEU A 703 7.02 -70.06 -63.91
N PRO A 704 7.35 -70.98 -64.83
CA PRO A 704 6.37 -71.88 -65.44
C PRO A 704 5.91 -73.02 -64.52
N GLU A 705 6.60 -73.27 -63.40
CA GLU A 705 6.29 -74.37 -62.48
C GLU A 705 5.46 -73.95 -61.25
N THR A 706 5.09 -72.66 -61.14
CA THR A 706 4.24 -72.18 -60.06
C THR A 706 2.91 -72.95 -60.02
N ARG A 707 2.61 -73.49 -58.84
CA ARG A 707 1.35 -74.19 -58.52
C ARG A 707 0.54 -73.42 -57.49
N ALA A 708 1.16 -72.86 -56.45
CA ALA A 708 0.50 -71.96 -55.52
C ALA A 708 1.21 -70.61 -55.49
N GLU A 709 0.45 -69.53 -55.33
CA GLU A 709 0.94 -68.14 -55.23
C GLU A 709 0.20 -67.44 -54.08
N ALA A 710 0.93 -66.74 -53.24
CA ALA A 710 0.37 -65.85 -52.23
C ALA A 710 1.05 -64.49 -52.31
N ALA A 711 0.27 -63.44 -52.49
CA ALA A 711 0.76 -62.07 -52.34
C ALA A 711 0.17 -61.43 -51.08
N LEU A 712 1.04 -60.77 -50.31
CA LEU A 712 0.72 -60.18 -49.02
C LEU A 712 1.03 -58.68 -49.05
N PRO A 713 0.12 -57.80 -48.58
CA PRO A 713 0.32 -56.37 -48.67
C PRO A 713 1.39 -55.90 -47.67
N LEU A 714 2.30 -55.04 -48.13
CA LEU A 714 3.21 -54.28 -47.27
C LEU A 714 2.49 -53.01 -46.83
N LYS A 715 2.17 -52.90 -45.53
CA LYS A 715 1.35 -51.80 -44.98
C LYS A 715 2.01 -51.05 -43.83
N ILE A 716 1.70 -49.76 -43.73
CA ILE A 716 1.94 -48.92 -42.56
C ILE A 716 0.62 -48.24 -42.19
N GLY A 717 -0.02 -48.72 -41.11
CA GLY A 717 -1.41 -48.39 -40.83
C GLY A 717 -2.32 -48.80 -42.00
N GLU A 718 -3.16 -47.88 -42.47
CA GLU A 718 -4.02 -48.10 -43.64
C GLU A 718 -3.31 -47.90 -44.99
N ARG A 719 -2.09 -47.35 -45.01
CA ARG A 719 -1.37 -47.09 -46.28
C ARG A 719 -0.64 -48.34 -46.76
N ILE A 720 -1.03 -48.83 -47.92
CA ILE A 720 -0.29 -49.85 -48.68
C ILE A 720 0.92 -49.16 -49.33
N ILE A 721 2.11 -49.74 -49.17
CA ILE A 721 3.36 -49.26 -49.81
C ILE A 721 3.95 -50.25 -50.81
N GLY A 722 3.38 -51.45 -50.91
CA GLY A 722 3.90 -52.53 -51.75
C GLY A 722 3.21 -53.87 -51.49
N ALA A 723 3.80 -54.93 -52.02
CA ALA A 723 3.42 -56.31 -51.71
C ALA A 723 4.65 -57.23 -51.71
N LEU A 724 4.61 -58.24 -50.84
CA LEU A 724 5.46 -59.42 -50.90
C LEU A 724 4.73 -60.48 -51.72
N ASP A 725 5.34 -60.93 -52.81
CA ASP A 725 4.92 -62.06 -53.62
C ASP A 725 5.73 -63.31 -53.21
N VAL A 726 5.07 -64.45 -53.05
CA VAL A 726 5.69 -65.75 -52.78
C VAL A 726 5.00 -66.87 -53.56
N GLN A 727 5.80 -67.77 -54.13
CA GLN A 727 5.31 -68.83 -55.03
C GLN A 727 5.88 -70.20 -54.65
N SER A 728 5.11 -71.26 -54.91
CA SER A 728 5.45 -72.66 -54.60
C SER A 728 5.12 -73.57 -55.79
N THR A 729 5.90 -74.64 -55.97
CA THR A 729 5.63 -75.72 -56.95
C THR A 729 4.66 -76.80 -56.42
N GLN A 730 4.17 -76.67 -55.17
CA GLN A 730 3.20 -77.58 -54.55
C GLN A 730 1.86 -76.88 -54.32
N HIS A 731 0.76 -77.59 -54.52
CA HIS A 731 -0.58 -77.09 -54.19
C HIS A 731 -0.77 -76.97 -52.66
N ASP A 732 -1.72 -76.12 -52.23
CA ASP A 732 -2.11 -75.93 -50.81
C ASP A 732 -0.95 -75.60 -49.82
N THR A 733 0.18 -75.08 -50.31
CA THR A 733 1.36 -74.77 -49.48
C THR A 733 1.08 -73.66 -48.45
N PHE A 734 0.14 -72.75 -48.73
CA PHE A 734 -0.10 -71.53 -47.97
C PHE A 734 -1.38 -71.62 -47.13
N ASP A 735 -1.32 -72.38 -46.03
CA ASP A 735 -2.41 -72.44 -45.05
C ASP A 735 -2.55 -71.14 -44.23
N GLU A 736 -3.69 -70.95 -43.54
CA GLU A 736 -3.94 -69.72 -42.75
C GLU A 736 -2.85 -69.43 -41.72
N GLN A 737 -2.20 -70.47 -41.17
CA GLN A 737 -1.13 -70.33 -40.21
C GLN A 737 0.16 -69.80 -40.87
N THR A 738 0.53 -70.33 -42.03
CA THR A 738 1.70 -69.92 -42.81
C THR A 738 1.51 -68.53 -43.38
N VAL A 739 0.32 -68.23 -43.92
CA VAL A 739 -0.07 -66.89 -44.38
C VAL A 739 -0.03 -65.89 -43.22
N GLY A 740 -0.48 -66.28 -42.02
CA GLY A 740 -0.36 -65.44 -40.82
C GLY A 740 1.09 -65.10 -40.46
N VAL A 741 2.02 -66.07 -40.55
CA VAL A 741 3.45 -65.81 -40.29
C VAL A 741 4.08 -64.94 -41.38
N LEU A 742 3.77 -65.20 -42.66
CA LEU A 742 4.23 -64.38 -43.78
C LEU A 742 3.65 -62.96 -43.76
N GLN A 743 2.41 -62.77 -43.27
CA GLN A 743 1.82 -61.45 -43.08
C GLN A 743 2.55 -60.71 -41.95
N ILE A 744 2.85 -61.37 -40.83
CA ILE A 744 3.67 -60.78 -39.76
C ILE A 744 5.04 -60.34 -40.32
N MET A 745 5.69 -61.14 -41.17
CA MET A 745 6.94 -60.75 -41.83
C MET A 745 6.75 -59.57 -42.79
N SER A 746 5.67 -59.55 -43.55
CA SER A 746 5.31 -58.46 -44.47
C SER A 746 5.07 -57.14 -43.72
N ASP A 747 4.39 -57.19 -42.58
CA ASP A 747 4.12 -56.03 -41.72
C ASP A 747 5.41 -55.51 -41.08
N GLN A 748 6.28 -56.40 -40.56
CA GLN A 748 7.58 -55.99 -40.02
C GLN A 748 8.52 -55.41 -41.09
N LEU A 749 8.47 -55.96 -42.30
CA LEU A 749 9.24 -55.49 -43.45
C LEU A 749 8.76 -54.12 -43.93
N ALA A 750 7.45 -53.90 -44.00
CA ALA A 750 6.86 -52.60 -44.30
C ALA A 750 7.27 -51.53 -43.27
N VAL A 751 7.27 -51.87 -41.97
CA VAL A 751 7.77 -51.00 -40.90
C VAL A 751 9.28 -50.76 -41.03
N ALA A 752 10.08 -51.75 -41.42
CA ALA A 752 11.53 -51.56 -41.64
C ALA A 752 11.81 -50.63 -42.82
N ILE A 753 11.10 -50.79 -43.94
CA ILE A 753 11.16 -49.91 -45.11
C ILE A 753 10.80 -48.47 -44.74
N GLU A 754 9.72 -48.28 -43.96
CA GLU A 754 9.33 -46.95 -43.50
C GLU A 754 10.31 -46.36 -42.50
N ASN A 755 10.90 -47.16 -41.61
CA ASN A 755 11.93 -46.68 -40.70
C ASN A 755 13.20 -46.21 -41.45
N VAL A 756 13.61 -46.89 -42.52
CA VAL A 756 14.72 -46.42 -43.38
C VAL A 756 14.34 -45.11 -44.10
N ARG A 757 13.10 -44.97 -44.56
CA ARG A 757 12.56 -43.73 -45.16
C ARG A 757 12.52 -42.57 -44.16
N LEU A 758 11.85 -42.76 -43.02
CA LEU A 758 11.70 -41.78 -41.94
C LEU A 758 13.03 -41.40 -41.30
N LEU A 759 14.01 -42.32 -41.23
CA LEU A 759 15.35 -42.00 -40.73
C LEU A 759 16.08 -41.05 -41.70
N ARG A 760 15.99 -41.28 -43.02
CA ARG A 760 16.52 -40.36 -44.04
C ARG A 760 15.82 -38.99 -43.98
N GLU A 761 14.51 -38.97 -43.79
CA GLU A 761 13.70 -37.74 -43.66
C GLU A 761 13.97 -36.96 -42.35
N SER A 762 14.17 -37.67 -41.24
CA SER A 762 14.52 -37.10 -39.93
C SER A 762 15.94 -36.53 -39.92
N GLN A 763 16.92 -37.25 -40.48
CA GLN A 763 18.28 -36.75 -40.65
C GLN A 763 18.31 -35.48 -41.53
N ARG A 764 17.52 -35.46 -42.61
CA ARG A 764 17.31 -34.27 -43.44
C ARG A 764 16.69 -33.12 -42.63
N SER A 765 15.64 -33.38 -41.86
CA SER A 765 14.96 -32.37 -41.02
C SER A 765 15.86 -31.78 -39.93
N ILE A 766 16.70 -32.61 -39.29
CA ILE A 766 17.70 -32.15 -38.31
C ILE A 766 18.74 -31.27 -39.00
N HIS A 767 19.25 -31.67 -40.17
CA HIS A 767 20.20 -30.87 -40.94
C HIS A 767 19.60 -29.54 -41.42
N GLU A 768 18.33 -29.53 -41.81
CA GLU A 768 17.59 -28.31 -42.17
C GLU A 768 17.42 -27.37 -40.95
N LEU A 769 17.16 -27.91 -39.75
CA LEU A 769 17.10 -27.16 -38.49
C LEU A 769 18.46 -26.60 -38.06
N GLU A 770 19.53 -27.39 -38.10
CA GLU A 770 20.90 -26.93 -37.81
C GLU A 770 21.32 -25.83 -38.79
N THR A 771 20.97 -25.96 -40.07
CA THR A 771 21.21 -24.94 -41.10
C THR A 771 20.35 -23.69 -40.88
N ALA A 772 19.14 -23.81 -40.32
CA ALA A 772 18.30 -22.67 -39.95
C ALA A 772 18.89 -21.91 -38.73
N TYR A 773 19.28 -22.62 -37.66
CA TYR A 773 19.93 -22.03 -36.50
C TYR A 773 21.28 -21.40 -36.83
N GLY A 774 22.08 -22.03 -37.70
CA GLY A 774 23.32 -21.46 -38.21
C GLY A 774 23.10 -20.14 -38.94
N ARG A 775 22.15 -20.09 -39.89
CA ARG A 775 21.78 -18.85 -40.60
C ARG A 775 21.27 -17.76 -39.65
N TYR A 776 20.51 -18.11 -38.62
CA TYR A 776 20.08 -17.16 -37.58
C TYR A 776 21.27 -16.58 -36.82
N THR A 777 22.21 -17.42 -36.37
CA THR A 777 23.42 -16.97 -35.67
C THR A 777 24.27 -16.05 -36.56
N GLN A 778 24.49 -16.42 -37.83
CA GLN A 778 25.24 -15.59 -38.77
C GLN A 778 24.58 -14.23 -39.00
N LYS A 779 23.26 -14.19 -39.24
CA LYS A 779 22.51 -12.95 -39.42
C LYS A 779 22.61 -12.06 -38.17
N SER A 780 22.36 -12.60 -36.99
CA SER A 780 22.37 -11.85 -35.74
C SER A 780 23.74 -11.25 -35.42
N TRP A 781 24.84 -11.88 -35.85
CA TRP A 781 26.19 -11.30 -35.76
C TRP A 781 26.45 -10.23 -36.83
N GLN A 782 25.93 -10.38 -38.05
CA GLN A 782 25.97 -9.32 -39.08
C GLN A 782 25.20 -8.07 -38.62
N ASP A 783 24.00 -8.25 -38.07
CA ASP A 783 23.17 -7.16 -37.55
C ASP A 783 23.92 -6.38 -36.44
N PHE A 784 24.59 -7.08 -35.51
CA PHE A 784 25.42 -6.44 -34.49
C PHE A 784 26.59 -5.61 -35.07
N PHE A 785 27.32 -6.15 -36.06
CA PHE A 785 28.41 -5.42 -36.71
C PHE A 785 27.96 -4.24 -37.59
N LEU A 786 26.66 -4.13 -37.91
CA LEU A 786 26.08 -2.95 -38.57
C LEU A 786 25.80 -1.81 -37.59
N HIS A 787 25.50 -2.12 -36.32
CA HIS A 787 25.17 -1.12 -35.29
C HIS A 787 26.40 -0.65 -34.50
N THR A 788 27.39 -1.52 -34.28
CA THR A 788 28.60 -1.17 -33.50
C THR A 788 29.72 -0.60 -34.38
N SER A 789 29.76 0.72 -34.51
CA SER A 789 30.53 1.46 -35.54
C SER A 789 32.06 1.54 -35.37
N HIS A 790 32.68 0.98 -34.31
CA HIS A 790 34.06 1.33 -33.94
C HIS A 790 35.07 0.20 -33.73
N LEU A 791 34.69 -1.08 -33.78
CA LEU A 791 35.66 -2.18 -33.58
C LEU A 791 35.34 -3.42 -34.45
N ARG A 792 36.10 -3.60 -35.54
CA ARG A 792 36.01 -4.79 -36.42
C ARG A 792 37.08 -5.84 -36.15
N GLY A 793 38.17 -5.46 -35.46
CA GLY A 793 39.25 -6.36 -35.08
C GLY A 793 40.38 -5.59 -34.39
N LEU A 794 41.27 -6.33 -33.71
CA LEU A 794 42.46 -5.81 -33.06
C LEU A 794 43.68 -6.63 -33.50
N ARG A 795 44.82 -5.96 -33.71
CA ARG A 795 46.11 -6.58 -34.02
C ARG A 795 47.17 -6.09 -33.04
N TYR A 796 47.89 -7.04 -32.46
CA TYR A 796 49.06 -6.76 -31.64
C TYR A 796 50.31 -6.67 -32.51
N ARG A 797 51.09 -5.59 -32.37
CA ARG A 797 52.36 -5.38 -33.08
C ARG A 797 53.42 -4.87 -32.11
N GLY A 798 54.33 -5.76 -31.70
CA GLY A 798 55.45 -5.42 -30.82
C GLY A 798 55.03 -5.18 -29.37
N LEU A 799 54.56 -3.97 -29.06
CA LEU A 799 54.02 -3.55 -27.75
C LEU A 799 52.72 -2.72 -27.88
N THR A 800 52.25 -2.44 -29.09
CA THR A 800 51.03 -1.67 -29.35
C THR A 800 49.89 -2.58 -29.84
N VAL A 801 48.65 -2.17 -29.55
CA VAL A 801 47.42 -2.76 -30.09
C VAL A 801 46.83 -1.74 -31.07
N GLU A 802 46.64 -2.16 -32.32
CA GLU A 802 46.11 -1.35 -33.42
C GLU A 802 44.74 -1.91 -33.84
N PRO A 803 43.71 -1.08 -34.11
CA PRO A 803 42.46 -1.55 -34.70
C PRO A 803 42.69 -2.01 -36.15
N VAL A 804 41.85 -2.94 -36.62
CA VAL A 804 41.95 -3.50 -37.97
C VAL A 804 40.56 -3.58 -38.62
N ASP A 805 40.41 -2.86 -39.73
CA ASP A 805 39.19 -2.89 -40.56
C ASP A 805 39.24 -3.92 -41.70
N GLU A 806 40.44 -4.27 -42.18
CA GLU A 806 40.64 -5.25 -43.27
C GLU A 806 41.04 -6.63 -42.74
N LYS A 807 40.28 -7.65 -43.14
CA LYS A 807 40.56 -9.06 -42.84
C LYS A 807 41.80 -9.53 -43.61
N SER A 808 42.68 -10.30 -42.97
CA SER A 808 43.81 -10.91 -43.69
C SER A 808 43.32 -12.01 -44.65
N PRO A 809 44.02 -12.30 -45.76
CA PRO A 809 43.62 -13.35 -46.70
C PRO A 809 43.46 -14.74 -46.05
N GLU A 810 44.26 -15.04 -45.04
CA GLU A 810 44.26 -16.31 -44.31
C GLU A 810 43.11 -16.39 -43.32
N ALA A 811 42.79 -15.28 -42.65
CA ALA A 811 41.61 -15.15 -41.79
C ALA A 811 40.31 -15.23 -42.62
N GLN A 812 40.30 -14.61 -43.79
CA GLN A 812 39.22 -14.71 -44.77
C GLN A 812 39.04 -16.17 -45.24
N LEU A 813 40.14 -16.86 -45.59
CA LEU A 813 40.10 -18.26 -46.03
C LEU A 813 39.63 -19.21 -44.91
N ALA A 814 40.02 -18.96 -43.65
CA ALA A 814 39.56 -19.74 -42.50
C ALA A 814 38.07 -19.51 -42.18
N LEU A 815 37.55 -18.28 -42.40
CA LEU A 815 36.12 -17.98 -42.33
C LEU A 815 35.33 -18.69 -43.43
N GLU A 816 35.79 -18.60 -44.68
CA GLU A 816 35.11 -19.16 -45.86
C GLU A 816 35.10 -20.70 -45.86
N LYS A 817 36.21 -21.32 -45.46
CA LYS A 817 36.29 -22.78 -45.29
C LYS A 817 35.67 -23.26 -43.97
N ASN A 818 35.44 -22.36 -43.02
CA ASN A 818 35.04 -22.68 -41.65
C ASN A 818 35.97 -23.74 -41.01
N GLU A 819 37.27 -23.71 -41.32
CA GLU A 819 38.30 -24.65 -40.86
C GLU A 819 39.64 -23.94 -40.55
N PRO A 820 40.48 -24.47 -39.65
CA PRO A 820 41.81 -23.92 -39.40
C PRO A 820 42.69 -23.96 -40.67
N VAL A 821 43.30 -22.84 -41.01
CA VAL A 821 44.21 -22.70 -42.15
C VAL A 821 45.63 -22.49 -41.62
N VAL A 822 46.54 -23.38 -42.01
CA VAL A 822 47.99 -23.24 -41.77
C VAL A 822 48.68 -22.92 -43.09
N ILE A 823 49.51 -21.87 -43.11
CA ILE A 823 50.36 -21.51 -44.25
C ILE A 823 51.80 -21.35 -43.74
N THR A 824 52.75 -22.11 -44.28
CA THR A 824 54.18 -21.91 -44.01
C THR A 824 54.75 -20.96 -45.06
N GLU A 825 55.23 -19.78 -44.64
CA GLU A 825 55.97 -18.88 -45.53
C GLU A 825 57.41 -19.35 -45.66
N SER A 826 57.71 -20.04 -46.75
CA SER A 826 59.09 -20.42 -47.10
C SER A 826 59.86 -19.17 -47.55
N ALA A 827 60.62 -18.58 -46.64
CA ALA A 827 61.43 -17.39 -46.91
C ALA A 827 62.52 -17.67 -47.97
N ALA A 828 62.32 -17.16 -49.18
CA ALA A 828 63.37 -17.06 -50.19
C ALA A 828 64.34 -15.90 -49.86
N GLY A 829 65.15 -16.07 -48.81
CA GLY A 829 66.08 -15.03 -48.32
C GLY A 829 67.12 -15.58 -47.35
N ALA A 830 68.38 -15.12 -47.48
CA ALA A 830 69.57 -15.77 -46.92
C ALA A 830 69.84 -15.59 -45.40
N ASN A 831 68.80 -15.46 -44.57
CA ASN A 831 68.88 -15.56 -43.11
C ASN A 831 67.53 -16.11 -42.61
N GLY A 832 67.45 -17.45 -42.47
CA GLY A 832 66.19 -18.16 -42.37
C GLY A 832 65.65 -18.36 -40.95
N ASP A 833 64.84 -17.42 -40.47
CA ASP A 833 63.70 -17.77 -39.60
C ASP A 833 62.53 -18.13 -40.53
N SER A 834 62.09 -19.39 -40.54
CA SER A 834 60.87 -19.79 -41.26
C SER A 834 59.65 -19.41 -40.42
N GLU A 835 58.77 -18.56 -40.95
CA GLU A 835 57.52 -18.19 -40.27
C GLU A 835 56.35 -19.04 -40.78
N SER A 836 55.42 -19.36 -39.89
CA SER A 836 54.15 -20.00 -40.25
C SER A 836 52.98 -19.21 -39.69
N ILE A 837 51.89 -19.15 -40.45
CA ILE A 837 50.66 -18.47 -40.13
C ILE A 837 49.59 -19.53 -39.81
N LEU A 838 48.87 -19.33 -38.72
CA LEU A 838 47.67 -20.09 -38.36
C LEU A 838 46.49 -19.12 -38.29
N ALA A 839 45.47 -19.35 -39.10
CA ALA A 839 44.18 -18.70 -38.97
C ALA A 839 43.15 -19.73 -38.46
N VAL A 840 42.55 -19.47 -37.29
CA VAL A 840 41.56 -20.36 -36.67
C VAL A 840 40.18 -19.71 -36.68
N PRO A 841 39.13 -20.35 -37.22
CA PRO A 841 37.78 -19.81 -37.17
C PRO A 841 37.22 -19.87 -35.74
N MET A 842 36.66 -18.75 -35.28
CA MET A 842 35.85 -18.69 -34.07
C MET A 842 34.45 -19.24 -34.41
N ARG A 843 34.23 -20.52 -34.13
CA ARG A 843 32.96 -21.20 -34.43
C ARG A 843 31.98 -21.04 -33.26
N LEU A 844 30.76 -20.61 -33.54
CA LEU A 844 29.63 -20.63 -32.62
C LEU A 844 28.49 -21.45 -33.26
N ARG A 845 28.08 -22.54 -32.60
CA ARG A 845 27.03 -23.47 -33.09
C ARG A 845 27.26 -23.93 -34.55
N GLY A 846 28.51 -24.22 -34.89
CA GLY A 846 28.93 -24.71 -36.22
C GLY A 846 29.21 -23.61 -37.27
N GLN A 847 28.92 -22.33 -37.00
CA GLN A 847 29.18 -21.23 -37.94
C GLN A 847 30.36 -20.37 -37.50
N ALA A 848 31.22 -19.97 -38.44
CA ALA A 848 32.34 -19.06 -38.17
C ALA A 848 31.86 -17.61 -38.04
N ILE A 849 32.00 -17.01 -36.85
CA ILE A 849 31.60 -15.62 -36.57
C ILE A 849 32.79 -14.64 -36.62
N GLY A 850 34.01 -15.14 -36.65
CA GLY A 850 35.26 -14.40 -36.74
C GLY A 850 36.45 -15.36 -36.90
N ALA A 851 37.68 -14.85 -36.98
CA ALA A 851 38.88 -15.70 -37.04
C ALA A 851 40.05 -15.08 -36.26
N ILE A 852 40.83 -15.93 -35.59
CA ILE A 852 42.06 -15.56 -34.89
C ILE A 852 43.24 -15.83 -35.84
N HIS A 853 43.94 -14.77 -36.25
CA HIS A 853 45.13 -14.85 -37.09
C HIS A 853 46.41 -14.72 -36.23
N MET A 854 47.29 -15.72 -36.31
CA MET A 854 48.54 -15.80 -35.55
C MET A 854 49.73 -16.10 -36.47
N ARG A 855 50.92 -15.63 -36.08
CA ARG A 855 52.18 -15.94 -36.77
C ARG A 855 53.21 -16.48 -35.79
N PHE A 856 53.87 -17.56 -36.17
CA PHE A 856 54.87 -18.27 -35.40
C PHE A 856 56.24 -18.15 -36.06
N LYS A 857 57.29 -17.95 -35.26
CA LYS A 857 58.69 -18.08 -35.69
C LYS A 857 59.14 -19.54 -35.70
N ALA A 858 58.41 -20.36 -36.44
CA ALA A 858 58.69 -21.79 -36.61
C ALA A 858 58.14 -22.28 -37.96
N PRO A 859 58.83 -23.21 -38.66
CA PRO A 859 58.40 -23.71 -39.97
C PRO A 859 57.12 -24.56 -39.93
N VAL A 860 56.81 -25.16 -38.77
CA VAL A 860 55.68 -26.11 -38.61
C VAL A 860 54.93 -25.78 -37.33
N VAL A 861 53.61 -25.65 -37.43
CA VAL A 861 52.69 -25.57 -36.28
C VAL A 861 52.35 -26.98 -35.85
N ALA A 862 52.59 -27.33 -34.57
CA ALA A 862 52.29 -28.65 -34.04
C ALA A 862 50.76 -28.90 -34.00
N PRO A 863 50.25 -30.12 -34.30
CA PRO A 863 48.82 -30.43 -34.24
C PRO A 863 48.18 -30.10 -32.89
N GLU A 864 48.91 -30.30 -31.80
CA GLU A 864 48.48 -29.97 -30.44
C GLU A 864 48.30 -28.47 -30.24
N SER A 865 49.09 -27.64 -30.93
CA SER A 865 48.91 -26.18 -30.93
C SER A 865 47.68 -25.76 -31.73
N VAL A 866 47.39 -26.41 -32.87
CA VAL A 866 46.16 -26.14 -33.64
C VAL A 866 44.92 -26.45 -32.78
N ALA A 867 44.87 -27.64 -32.17
CA ALA A 867 43.78 -28.03 -31.29
C ALA A 867 43.62 -27.10 -30.06
N LEU A 868 44.73 -26.64 -29.47
CA LEU A 868 44.71 -25.65 -28.39
C LEU A 868 44.08 -24.33 -28.87
N PHE A 869 44.46 -23.82 -30.04
CA PHE A 869 43.91 -22.57 -30.56
C PHE A 869 42.47 -22.70 -31.07
N GLU A 870 42.02 -23.88 -31.52
CA GLU A 870 40.60 -24.16 -31.75
C GLU A 870 39.78 -24.09 -30.46
N GLU A 871 40.27 -24.65 -29.35
CA GLU A 871 39.62 -24.54 -28.03
C GLU A 871 39.60 -23.08 -27.53
N VAL A 872 40.68 -22.31 -27.75
CA VAL A 872 40.69 -20.86 -27.46
C VAL A 872 39.69 -20.11 -28.33
N ALA A 873 39.62 -20.40 -29.64
CA ALA A 873 38.68 -19.77 -30.56
C ALA A 873 37.22 -20.10 -30.23
N SER A 874 36.95 -21.33 -29.77
CA SER A 874 35.65 -21.78 -29.28
C SER A 874 35.24 -21.05 -27.99
N ARG A 875 36.13 -20.95 -27.00
CA ARG A 875 35.85 -20.19 -25.77
C ARG A 875 35.69 -18.69 -26.02
N LEU A 876 36.47 -18.13 -26.93
CA LEU A 876 36.39 -16.72 -27.31
C LEU A 876 35.08 -16.43 -28.06
N SER A 877 34.63 -17.32 -28.96
CA SER A 877 33.34 -17.16 -29.65
C SER A 877 32.17 -17.09 -28.66
N LEU A 878 32.17 -17.95 -27.64
CA LEU A 878 31.17 -17.96 -26.57
C LEU A 878 31.25 -16.73 -25.67
N ALA A 879 32.47 -16.27 -25.32
CA ALA A 879 32.66 -15.07 -24.51
C ALA A 879 32.17 -13.81 -25.25
N LEU A 880 32.49 -13.70 -26.54
CA LEU A 880 32.02 -12.60 -27.39
C LEU A 880 30.49 -12.63 -27.57
N ASP A 881 29.88 -13.82 -27.68
CA ASP A 881 28.41 -13.95 -27.75
C ASP A 881 27.72 -13.45 -26.47
N ASN A 882 28.29 -13.75 -25.31
CA ASN A 882 27.79 -13.24 -24.03
C ASN A 882 27.96 -11.71 -23.91
N VAL A 883 29.06 -11.13 -24.42
CA VAL A 883 29.26 -9.67 -24.43
C VAL A 883 28.25 -9.00 -25.37
N ARG A 884 28.06 -9.53 -26.57
CA ARG A 884 27.06 -9.06 -27.54
C ARG A 884 25.63 -9.07 -26.95
N LEU A 885 25.25 -10.16 -26.28
CA LEU A 885 23.96 -10.26 -25.59
C LEU A 885 23.82 -9.28 -24.43
N LEU A 886 24.92 -8.95 -23.74
CA LEU A 886 24.93 -7.94 -22.69
C LEU A 886 24.77 -6.53 -23.27
N GLU A 887 25.46 -6.19 -24.36
CA GLU A 887 25.32 -4.91 -25.07
C GLU A 887 23.91 -4.74 -25.64
N GLU A 888 23.35 -5.76 -26.31
CA GLU A 888 21.95 -5.76 -26.77
C GLU A 888 20.97 -5.53 -25.60
N SER A 889 21.21 -6.17 -24.45
CA SER A 889 20.40 -5.99 -23.24
C SER A 889 20.56 -4.61 -22.60
N GLN A 890 21.74 -3.99 -22.69
CA GLN A 890 22.01 -2.65 -22.16
C GLN A 890 21.35 -1.59 -23.03
N PHE A 891 21.56 -1.64 -24.34
CA PHE A 891 20.89 -0.77 -25.33
C PHE A 891 19.37 -0.81 -25.17
N ARG A 892 18.79 -2.02 -25.05
CA ARG A 892 17.35 -2.18 -24.80
C ARG A 892 16.88 -1.62 -23.45
N SER A 893 17.76 -1.58 -22.44
CA SER A 893 17.47 -0.94 -21.16
C SER A 893 17.53 0.59 -21.25
N GLU A 894 18.42 1.16 -22.05
CA GLU A 894 18.52 2.61 -22.29
C GLU A 894 17.27 3.12 -23.03
N GLN A 895 16.80 2.39 -24.05
CA GLN A 895 15.52 2.67 -24.72
C GLN A 895 14.34 2.70 -23.74
N LEU A 896 14.26 1.73 -22.82
CA LEU A 896 13.20 1.68 -21.80
C LEU A 896 13.31 2.80 -20.78
N ASN A 897 14.53 3.20 -20.38
CA ASN A 897 14.75 4.31 -19.47
C ASN A 897 14.30 5.64 -20.09
N LEU A 898 14.63 5.89 -21.37
CA LEU A 898 14.20 7.11 -22.08
C LEU A 898 12.67 7.22 -22.15
N LEU A 899 11.97 6.12 -22.46
CA LEU A 899 10.50 6.06 -22.43
C LEU A 899 9.93 6.32 -21.02
N GLN A 900 10.52 5.73 -19.98
CA GLN A 900 10.10 5.98 -18.59
C GLN A 900 10.32 7.44 -18.18
N GLU A 901 11.43 8.05 -18.60
CA GLU A 901 11.73 9.45 -18.30
C GLU A 901 10.78 10.45 -18.98
N ILE A 902 10.35 10.16 -20.21
CA ILE A 902 9.33 10.94 -20.93
C ILE A 902 7.96 10.76 -20.26
N THR A 903 7.60 9.53 -19.88
CA THR A 903 6.37 9.26 -19.10
C THR A 903 6.37 9.96 -17.74
N ALA A 904 7.53 10.06 -17.07
CA ALA A 904 7.65 10.78 -15.80
C ALA A 904 7.51 12.30 -15.96
N ALA A 905 8.10 12.88 -17.01
CA ALA A 905 7.96 14.32 -17.31
C ALA A 905 6.49 14.73 -17.55
N ALA A 906 5.68 13.83 -18.12
CA ALA A 906 4.24 13.99 -18.31
C ALA A 906 3.41 14.04 -17.03
N VAL A 907 3.95 13.57 -15.90
CA VAL A 907 3.28 13.61 -14.58
C VAL A 907 3.75 14.81 -13.75
N SER A 908 4.96 15.34 -14.02
CA SER A 908 5.56 16.39 -13.19
C SER A 908 5.22 17.83 -13.60
N HIS A 909 4.82 18.06 -14.84
CA HIS A 909 4.50 19.40 -15.35
C HIS A 909 3.00 19.52 -15.64
N VAL A 910 2.40 20.59 -15.14
CA VAL A 910 0.98 20.92 -15.36
C VAL A 910 0.82 21.86 -16.56
N ASP A 911 1.80 22.74 -16.78
CA ASP A 911 1.87 23.62 -17.94
C ASP A 911 2.35 22.89 -19.20
N LEU A 912 1.68 23.12 -20.33
CA LEU A 912 1.96 22.45 -21.60
C LEU A 912 3.30 22.84 -22.21
N VAL A 913 3.78 24.07 -22.00
CA VAL A 913 5.07 24.54 -22.53
C VAL A 913 6.22 23.95 -21.72
N GLU A 914 6.16 24.02 -20.39
CA GLU A 914 7.16 23.41 -19.50
C GLU A 914 7.28 21.88 -19.74
N LEU A 915 6.14 21.21 -19.92
CA LEU A 915 6.07 19.81 -20.29
C LEU A 915 6.84 19.50 -21.59
N LEU A 916 6.57 20.28 -22.64
CA LEU A 916 7.16 20.02 -23.96
C LEU A 916 8.64 20.38 -24.02
N ASP A 917 9.10 21.42 -23.33
CA ASP A 917 10.53 21.71 -23.18
C ASP A 917 11.25 20.59 -22.42
N SER A 918 10.66 20.07 -21.33
CA SER A 918 11.25 18.96 -20.56
C SER A 918 11.35 17.66 -21.39
N ILE A 919 10.32 17.36 -22.17
CA ILE A 919 10.30 16.21 -23.10
C ILE A 919 11.32 16.40 -24.22
N ALA A 920 11.36 17.57 -24.87
CA ALA A 920 12.31 17.89 -25.93
C ALA A 920 13.75 17.81 -25.43
N GLN A 921 14.03 18.23 -24.18
CA GLN A 921 15.35 18.13 -23.57
C GLN A 921 15.78 16.67 -23.34
N LYS A 922 14.85 15.81 -22.91
CA LYS A 922 15.12 14.37 -22.72
C LYS A 922 15.37 13.66 -24.05
N ILE A 923 14.59 13.97 -25.08
CA ILE A 923 14.78 13.46 -26.45
C ILE A 923 16.13 13.92 -27.02
N HIS A 924 16.45 15.21 -26.86
CA HIS A 924 17.72 15.80 -27.27
C HIS A 924 18.94 15.06 -26.68
N GLN A 925 18.89 14.73 -25.39
CA GLN A 925 19.94 13.97 -24.70
C GLN A 925 19.95 12.49 -25.08
N GLY A 926 18.77 11.85 -25.18
CA GLY A 926 18.65 10.42 -25.44
C GLY A 926 19.06 9.97 -26.85
N PHE A 927 18.98 10.87 -27.84
CA PHE A 927 19.36 10.60 -29.24
C PHE A 927 20.65 11.32 -29.69
N ASP A 928 21.35 12.02 -28.79
CA ASP A 928 22.54 12.85 -29.09
C ASP A 928 22.31 13.84 -30.25
N LEU A 929 21.19 14.58 -30.16
CA LEU A 929 20.74 15.50 -31.21
C LEU A 929 21.43 16.86 -31.10
N HIS A 930 21.50 17.60 -32.20
CA HIS A 930 21.99 18.98 -32.18
C HIS A 930 20.86 19.98 -31.92
N HIS A 931 19.66 19.72 -32.45
CA HIS A 931 18.43 20.39 -32.02
C HIS A 931 17.27 19.39 -31.87
N CYS A 932 16.31 19.72 -31.01
CA CYS A 932 15.04 19.03 -30.87
C CYS A 932 13.94 20.09 -30.70
N GLY A 933 13.02 20.16 -31.66
CA GLY A 933 11.87 21.06 -31.63
C GLY A 933 10.54 20.32 -31.55
N VAL A 934 9.54 20.89 -30.90
CA VAL A 934 8.15 20.36 -30.94
C VAL A 934 7.23 21.40 -31.58
N LEU A 935 6.63 21.05 -32.70
CA LEU A 935 5.59 21.83 -33.37
C LEU A 935 4.22 21.29 -33.00
N LEU A 936 3.31 22.17 -32.57
CA LEU A 936 1.88 21.85 -32.49
C LEU A 936 1.13 22.55 -33.62
N PHE A 937 0.17 21.88 -34.24
CA PHE A 937 -0.56 22.42 -35.38
C PHE A 937 -1.66 23.39 -34.96
N ASP A 938 -1.83 24.45 -35.75
CA ASP A 938 -2.97 25.36 -35.63
C ASP A 938 -4.28 24.63 -36.04
N ALA A 939 -5.42 25.10 -35.53
CA ALA A 939 -6.73 24.47 -35.77
C ALA A 939 -7.21 24.46 -37.24
N ASP A 940 -6.54 25.18 -38.13
CA ASP A 940 -6.79 25.15 -39.58
C ASP A 940 -5.88 24.19 -40.36
N GLY A 941 -4.90 23.56 -39.69
CA GLY A 941 -3.95 22.61 -40.27
C GLY A 941 -2.91 23.21 -41.23
N LYS A 942 -2.77 24.54 -41.30
CA LYS A 942 -1.91 25.21 -42.31
C LYS A 942 -0.51 25.50 -41.82
N CYS A 943 -0.38 25.82 -40.53
CA CYS A 943 0.87 26.13 -39.87
C CYS A 943 1.02 25.29 -38.60
N GLY A 944 2.27 24.99 -38.26
CA GLY A 944 2.65 24.51 -36.93
C GLY A 944 3.39 25.60 -36.17
N THR A 945 3.02 25.82 -34.91
CA THR A 945 3.75 26.71 -34.00
C THR A 945 4.79 25.88 -33.24
N LEU A 946 6.05 26.30 -33.30
CA LEU A 946 7.15 25.73 -32.51
C LEU A 946 6.95 26.10 -31.04
N VAL A 947 6.56 25.15 -30.20
CA VAL A 947 6.25 25.37 -28.78
C VAL A 947 7.47 25.15 -27.89
N ALA A 948 8.22 24.09 -28.15
CA ALA A 948 9.48 23.77 -27.46
C ALA A 948 10.66 23.80 -28.44
N ASP A 949 11.80 24.34 -28.02
CA ASP A 949 12.98 24.50 -28.89
C ASP A 949 14.31 24.36 -28.12
N ILE A 950 14.87 23.14 -28.14
CA ILE A 950 16.09 22.77 -27.44
C ILE A 950 17.26 22.61 -28.41
N SER A 951 18.43 23.14 -28.04
CA SER A 951 19.65 23.10 -28.84
C SER A 951 20.88 22.70 -28.01
N ALA A 952 21.83 21.99 -28.62
CA ALA A 952 23.12 21.71 -28.01
C ALA A 952 23.87 23.02 -27.66
N PRO A 953 24.69 23.06 -26.58
CA PRO A 953 25.47 24.25 -26.21
C PRO A 953 26.45 24.76 -27.28
N SER A 954 26.79 23.89 -28.25
CA SER A 954 27.67 24.16 -29.40
C SER A 954 26.94 24.69 -30.64
N ALA A 955 25.60 24.73 -30.64
CA ALA A 955 24.81 25.09 -31.81
C ALA A 955 24.57 26.62 -31.94
N PRO A 956 24.61 27.19 -33.15
CA PRO A 956 24.47 28.65 -33.33
C PRO A 956 23.01 29.11 -33.34
N GLY A 957 22.51 29.65 -32.22
CA GLY A 957 21.24 30.38 -32.19
C GLY A 957 20.66 30.57 -30.78
N ALA A 958 19.84 31.61 -30.60
CA ALA A 958 18.96 31.72 -29.43
C ALA A 958 17.68 30.89 -29.65
N SER A 959 17.10 30.33 -28.58
CA SER A 959 15.82 29.58 -28.61
C SER A 959 14.71 30.41 -29.26
N ARG A 960 13.89 29.77 -30.12
CA ARG A 960 12.91 30.42 -31.00
C ARG A 960 11.47 29.92 -30.83
N SER A 961 11.07 29.59 -29.61
CA SER A 961 9.66 29.28 -29.31
C SER A 961 8.72 30.40 -29.80
N GLY A 962 7.56 30.01 -30.33
CA GLY A 962 6.54 30.89 -30.92
C GLY A 962 6.63 31.12 -32.44
N ILE A 963 7.65 30.60 -33.14
CA ILE A 963 7.71 30.68 -34.60
C ILE A 963 6.64 29.77 -35.25
N LYS A 964 5.91 30.31 -36.23
CA LYS A 964 5.03 29.52 -37.10
C LYS A 964 5.76 29.07 -38.36
N LEU A 965 5.75 27.77 -38.63
CA LEU A 965 6.28 27.16 -39.86
C LEU A 965 5.11 26.69 -40.76
N PRO A 966 5.20 26.88 -42.09
CA PRO A 966 4.18 26.41 -43.03
C PRO A 966 4.21 24.88 -43.19
N LEU A 967 3.02 24.26 -43.11
CA LEU A 967 2.79 22.85 -43.43
C LEU A 967 2.35 22.68 -44.90
N GLU A 968 1.68 23.67 -45.48
CA GLU A 968 1.32 23.69 -46.90
C GLU A 968 2.59 23.67 -47.79
N ASN A 969 2.61 22.80 -48.81
CA ASN A 969 3.73 22.59 -49.75
C ASN A 969 5.05 22.06 -49.14
N ASN A 970 5.03 21.62 -47.88
CA ASN A 970 6.17 20.98 -47.23
C ASN A 970 5.98 19.46 -47.25
N GLU A 971 6.47 18.79 -48.30
CA GLU A 971 6.24 17.36 -48.49
C GLU A 971 6.80 16.51 -47.34
N GLY A 972 7.81 16.99 -46.60
CA GLY A 972 8.38 16.28 -45.46
C GLY A 972 7.41 16.16 -44.28
N TYR A 973 6.77 17.28 -43.92
CA TYR A 973 5.69 17.27 -42.93
C TYR A 973 4.43 16.58 -43.47
N GLN A 974 4.06 16.83 -44.73
CA GLN A 974 2.87 16.20 -45.33
C GLN A 974 3.01 14.68 -45.43
N GLU A 975 4.21 14.14 -45.67
CA GLU A 975 4.44 12.70 -45.68
C GLU A 975 4.32 12.10 -44.27
N ALA A 976 4.87 12.73 -43.23
CA ALA A 976 4.69 12.30 -41.85
C ALA A 976 3.21 12.34 -41.42
N ILE A 977 2.47 13.38 -41.82
CA ILE A 977 1.02 13.51 -41.56
C ILE A 977 0.22 12.42 -42.31
N ARG A 978 0.50 12.23 -43.60
CA ARG A 978 -0.20 11.28 -44.49
C ARG A 978 0.05 9.82 -44.13
N THR A 979 1.28 9.48 -43.75
CA THR A 979 1.68 8.10 -43.43
C THR A 979 1.50 7.75 -41.95
N GLN A 980 1.38 8.76 -41.08
CA GLN A 980 1.34 8.61 -39.62
C GLN A 980 2.56 7.87 -39.06
N LYS A 981 3.73 8.04 -39.69
CA LYS A 981 4.99 7.42 -39.33
C LYS A 981 6.13 8.42 -39.35
N THR A 982 7.19 8.12 -38.59
CA THR A 982 8.44 8.88 -38.62
C THR A 982 9.07 8.89 -40.01
N VAL A 983 9.50 10.06 -40.46
CA VAL A 983 10.17 10.29 -41.77
C VAL A 983 11.57 10.83 -41.53
N ALA A 984 12.59 10.09 -41.99
CA ALA A 984 13.98 10.54 -41.97
C ALA A 984 14.36 11.21 -43.30
N ILE A 985 14.77 12.47 -43.24
CA ILE A 985 15.14 13.33 -44.36
C ILE A 985 16.64 13.62 -44.27
N TYR A 986 17.37 13.13 -45.27
CA TYR A 986 18.81 13.39 -45.43
C TYR A 986 19.05 14.52 -46.44
N ASP A 987 20.23 15.13 -46.34
CA ASP A 987 20.69 16.23 -47.19
C ASP A 987 19.72 17.44 -47.21
N VAL A 988 19.15 17.74 -46.03
CA VAL A 988 18.08 18.74 -45.78
C VAL A 988 18.37 20.11 -46.41
N GLN A 989 19.64 20.51 -46.46
CA GLN A 989 20.11 21.78 -47.02
C GLN A 989 19.83 21.97 -48.53
N SER A 990 19.74 20.86 -49.28
CA SER A 990 19.51 20.82 -50.73
C SER A 990 18.20 20.10 -51.11
N ASN A 991 17.59 19.36 -50.19
CA ASN A 991 16.41 18.55 -50.43
C ASN A 991 15.14 19.40 -50.73
N PRO A 992 14.45 19.23 -51.88
CA PRO A 992 13.23 19.97 -52.21
C PRO A 992 12.03 19.68 -51.30
N ILE A 993 12.04 18.54 -50.59
CA ILE A 993 10.94 18.08 -49.74
C ILE A 993 10.65 19.07 -48.58
N VAL A 994 11.65 19.82 -48.14
CA VAL A 994 11.57 20.81 -47.04
C VAL A 994 11.57 22.27 -47.53
N LEU A 995 11.31 22.53 -48.81
CA LEU A 995 11.53 23.84 -49.45
C LEU A 995 10.87 25.04 -48.72
N PRO A 996 9.63 24.97 -48.19
CA PRO A 996 9.02 26.08 -47.44
C PRO A 996 9.73 26.44 -46.13
N ILE A 997 10.46 25.50 -45.52
CA ILE A 997 11.23 25.70 -44.27
C ILE A 997 12.75 25.68 -44.48
N GLN A 998 13.22 25.57 -45.73
CA GLN A 998 14.65 25.39 -46.01
C GLN A 998 15.51 26.56 -45.52
N GLY A 999 14.98 27.79 -45.49
CA GLY A 999 15.65 28.95 -44.89
C GLY A 999 15.82 28.84 -43.36
N PHE A 1000 14.85 28.21 -42.68
CA PHE A 1000 14.91 27.94 -41.25
C PHE A 1000 15.93 26.85 -40.94
N MET A 1001 15.91 25.74 -41.68
CA MET A 1001 16.89 24.64 -41.58
C MET A 1001 18.32 25.09 -41.94
N LYS A 1002 18.47 26.01 -42.91
CA LYS A 1002 19.74 26.72 -43.19
C LYS A 1002 20.25 27.48 -41.98
N SER A 1003 19.36 28.18 -41.25
CA SER A 1003 19.75 28.94 -40.06
C SER A 1003 20.14 28.07 -38.86
N ARG A 1004 19.79 26.78 -38.86
CA ARG A 1004 20.15 25.78 -37.83
C ARG A 1004 21.33 24.87 -38.22
N ALA A 1005 21.88 25.00 -39.43
CA ALA A 1005 22.92 24.11 -39.97
C ALA A 1005 22.51 22.61 -40.04
N THR A 1006 21.21 22.33 -40.14
CA THR A 1006 20.64 20.99 -40.10
C THR A 1006 20.87 20.24 -41.42
N ASN A 1007 21.61 19.14 -41.39
CA ASN A 1007 21.89 18.32 -42.58
C ASN A 1007 21.04 17.04 -42.61
N THR A 1008 20.69 16.52 -41.44
CA THR A 1008 19.80 15.36 -41.27
C THR A 1008 18.68 15.76 -40.31
N LEU A 1009 17.43 15.48 -40.69
CA LEU A 1009 16.21 15.77 -39.95
C LEU A 1009 15.37 14.50 -39.85
N MET A 1010 14.84 14.20 -38.67
CA MET A 1010 13.83 13.16 -38.49
C MET A 1010 12.55 13.80 -37.96
N VAL A 1011 11.49 13.72 -38.77
CA VAL A 1011 10.16 14.27 -38.48
C VAL A 1011 9.30 13.16 -37.87
N VAL A 1012 8.83 13.36 -36.65
CA VAL A 1012 8.10 12.36 -35.88
C VAL A 1012 6.67 12.85 -35.63
N PRO A 1013 5.63 12.27 -36.25
CA PRO A 1013 4.25 12.78 -36.13
C PRO A 1013 3.63 12.44 -34.77
N LEU A 1014 3.10 13.44 -34.07
CA LEU A 1014 2.40 13.29 -32.79
C LEU A 1014 0.95 12.87 -33.00
N LEU A 1015 0.63 11.60 -32.74
CA LEU A 1015 -0.72 11.05 -32.93
C LEU A 1015 -1.57 11.11 -31.65
N SER A 1016 -2.66 11.88 -31.68
CA SER A 1016 -3.73 11.80 -30.69
C SER A 1016 -5.04 11.38 -31.34
N ARG A 1017 -5.69 10.34 -30.81
CA ARG A 1017 -7.03 9.84 -31.21
C ARG A 1017 -7.18 9.51 -32.71
N GLY A 1018 -6.08 9.26 -33.42
CA GLY A 1018 -6.05 8.96 -34.86
C GLY A 1018 -5.76 10.17 -35.76
N GLU A 1019 -5.59 11.36 -35.19
CA GLU A 1019 -5.20 12.58 -35.90
C GLU A 1019 -3.77 13.02 -35.50
N VAL A 1020 -3.06 13.66 -36.43
CA VAL A 1020 -1.72 14.20 -36.16
C VAL A 1020 -1.87 15.62 -35.62
N ILE A 1021 -1.56 15.82 -34.35
CA ILE A 1021 -1.73 17.11 -33.64
C ILE A 1021 -0.48 17.99 -33.66
N GLY A 1022 0.63 17.48 -34.18
CA GLY A 1022 1.94 18.12 -34.20
C GLY A 1022 3.04 17.21 -34.73
N VAL A 1023 4.29 17.68 -34.70
CA VAL A 1023 5.50 16.89 -35.00
C VAL A 1023 6.60 17.19 -33.99
N ILE A 1024 7.48 16.22 -33.75
CA ILE A 1024 8.80 16.44 -33.15
C ILE A 1024 9.83 16.42 -34.27
N ASP A 1025 10.64 17.48 -34.36
CA ASP A 1025 11.74 17.60 -35.30
C ASP A 1025 13.06 17.33 -34.58
N MET A 1026 13.70 16.20 -34.93
CA MET A 1026 14.98 15.77 -34.39
C MET A 1026 16.09 16.06 -35.40
N GLU A 1027 17.02 16.95 -35.06
CA GLU A 1027 17.94 17.58 -36.01
C GLU A 1027 19.41 17.32 -35.69
N VAL A 1028 20.21 17.01 -36.73
CA VAL A 1028 21.64 16.74 -36.62
C VAL A 1028 22.43 17.56 -37.65
N HIS A 1029 23.56 18.14 -37.20
CA HIS A 1029 24.46 18.93 -38.06
C HIS A 1029 25.40 18.06 -38.92
N ASP A 1030 25.79 16.89 -38.44
CA ASP A 1030 26.68 15.98 -39.17
C ASP A 1030 25.98 15.40 -40.43
N PRO A 1031 26.45 15.73 -41.65
CA PRO A 1031 25.88 15.21 -42.89
C PRO A 1031 26.14 13.71 -43.11
N THR A 1032 27.01 13.08 -42.32
CA THR A 1032 27.29 11.64 -42.38
C THR A 1032 26.42 10.82 -41.43
N ARG A 1033 25.82 11.43 -40.39
CA ARG A 1033 24.90 10.73 -39.49
C ARG A 1033 23.67 10.25 -40.23
N ARG A 1034 23.29 9.00 -40.00
CA ARG A 1034 22.03 8.38 -40.45
C ARG A 1034 21.33 7.80 -39.23
N PHE A 1035 20.00 7.87 -39.21
CA PHE A 1035 19.18 7.19 -38.20
C PHE A 1035 18.96 5.74 -38.62
N SER A 1036 19.01 4.82 -37.65
CA SER A 1036 18.74 3.40 -37.85
C SER A 1036 17.23 3.11 -37.84
N ASP A 1037 16.84 1.95 -38.37
CA ASP A 1037 15.45 1.49 -38.30
C ASP A 1037 14.93 1.35 -36.85
N ASP A 1038 15.82 1.12 -35.87
CA ASP A 1038 15.47 1.10 -34.45
C ASP A 1038 15.31 2.51 -33.84
N ASP A 1039 16.07 3.50 -34.31
CA ASP A 1039 15.86 4.90 -33.93
C ASP A 1039 14.47 5.39 -34.38
N LEU A 1040 14.07 5.05 -35.61
CA LEU A 1040 12.73 5.38 -36.14
C LEU A 1040 11.62 4.67 -35.34
N ARG A 1041 11.80 3.39 -35.00
CA ARG A 1041 10.84 2.64 -34.15
C ARG A 1041 10.72 3.23 -32.74
N LEU A 1042 11.83 3.68 -32.15
CA LEU A 1042 11.84 4.31 -30.84
C LEU A 1042 11.17 5.69 -30.89
N ALA A 1043 11.42 6.47 -31.94
CA ALA A 1043 10.78 7.76 -32.18
C ALA A 1043 9.25 7.63 -32.32
N ASP A 1044 8.75 6.65 -33.08
CA ASP A 1044 7.32 6.34 -33.19
C ASP A 1044 6.70 6.00 -31.80
N GLN A 1045 7.41 5.23 -30.95
CA GLN A 1045 6.94 4.90 -29.59
C GLN A 1045 6.92 6.11 -28.66
N ILE A 1046 7.94 6.97 -28.76
CA ILE A 1046 8.03 8.22 -28.00
C ILE A 1046 6.88 9.15 -28.38
N SER A 1047 6.60 9.33 -29.67
CA SER A 1047 5.48 10.15 -30.16
C SER A 1047 4.16 9.80 -29.47
N LEU A 1048 3.82 8.51 -29.38
CA LEU A 1048 2.58 8.06 -28.74
C LEU A 1048 2.48 8.47 -27.27
N GLN A 1049 3.60 8.46 -26.54
CA GLN A 1049 3.65 8.91 -25.14
C GLN A 1049 3.56 10.44 -25.02
N VAL A 1050 4.26 11.17 -25.89
CA VAL A 1050 4.23 12.65 -25.91
C VAL A 1050 2.83 13.16 -26.29
N ALA A 1051 2.18 12.55 -27.28
CA ALA A 1051 0.82 12.90 -27.66
C ALA A 1051 -0.20 12.61 -26.55
N ALA A 1052 -0.06 11.49 -25.82
CA ALA A 1052 -0.87 11.20 -24.65
C ALA A 1052 -0.65 12.21 -23.50
N ALA A 1053 0.59 12.67 -23.29
CA ALA A 1053 0.92 13.70 -22.32
C ALA A 1053 0.27 15.06 -22.66
N ILE A 1054 0.30 15.46 -23.94
CA ILE A 1054 -0.38 16.66 -24.44
C ILE A 1054 -1.89 16.58 -24.22
N ASP A 1055 -2.51 15.42 -24.47
CA ASP A 1055 -3.95 15.19 -24.23
C ASP A 1055 -4.32 15.38 -22.75
N VAL A 1056 -3.47 14.90 -21.82
CA VAL A 1056 -3.67 15.06 -20.37
C VAL A 1056 -3.52 16.52 -19.93
N ALA A 1057 -2.46 17.21 -20.37
CA ALA A 1057 -2.23 18.62 -20.03
C ALA A 1057 -3.37 19.51 -20.52
N ARG A 1058 -3.81 19.35 -21.78
CA ARG A 1058 -4.96 20.08 -22.35
C ARG A 1058 -6.26 19.79 -21.59
N LEU A 1059 -6.48 18.56 -21.15
CA LEU A 1059 -7.67 18.20 -20.36
C LEU A 1059 -7.65 18.83 -18.96
N PHE A 1060 -6.48 18.90 -18.34
CA PHE A 1060 -6.30 19.57 -17.06
C PHE A 1060 -6.58 21.07 -17.16
N GLU A 1061 -5.97 21.75 -18.14
CA GLU A 1061 -6.16 23.19 -18.39
C GLU A 1061 -7.64 23.52 -18.64
N GLN A 1062 -8.37 22.70 -19.41
CA GLN A 1062 -9.82 22.84 -19.60
C GLN A 1062 -10.63 22.66 -18.30
N THR A 1063 -10.19 21.75 -17.43
CA THR A 1063 -10.84 21.46 -16.15
C THR A 1063 -10.61 22.58 -15.15
N GLU A 1064 -9.40 23.14 -15.08
CA GLU A 1064 -9.06 24.28 -14.23
C GLU A 1064 -9.81 25.55 -14.66
N ASN A 1065 -9.79 25.90 -15.95
CA ASN A 1065 -10.58 27.01 -16.50
C ASN A 1065 -12.08 26.88 -16.20
N ARG A 1066 -12.61 25.66 -16.18
CA ARG A 1066 -14.00 25.40 -15.78
C ARG A 1066 -14.22 25.57 -14.28
N ALA A 1067 -13.34 25.03 -13.45
CA ALA A 1067 -13.42 25.15 -11.99
C ALA A 1067 -13.28 26.60 -11.53
N GLU A 1068 -12.42 27.40 -12.16
CA GLU A 1068 -12.29 28.82 -11.87
C GLU A 1068 -13.55 29.61 -12.27
N ARG A 1069 -14.13 29.33 -13.44
CA ARG A 1069 -15.44 29.89 -13.85
C ARG A 1069 -16.55 29.52 -12.86
N GLU A 1070 -16.62 28.28 -12.39
CA GLU A 1070 -17.59 27.84 -11.36
C GLU A 1070 -17.33 28.52 -10.01
N ARG A 1071 -16.07 28.75 -9.62
CA ARG A 1071 -15.67 29.46 -8.41
C ARG A 1071 -16.08 30.94 -8.44
N GLN A 1072 -15.89 31.61 -9.58
CA GLN A 1072 -16.35 32.99 -9.81
C GLN A 1072 -17.88 33.09 -9.68
N ILE A 1073 -18.63 32.17 -10.30
CA ILE A 1073 -20.10 32.07 -10.16
C ILE A 1073 -20.51 31.87 -8.69
N SER A 1074 -19.82 30.99 -7.96
CA SER A 1074 -20.12 30.73 -6.55
C SER A 1074 -19.81 31.93 -5.65
N GLN A 1075 -18.76 32.71 -5.94
CA GLN A 1075 -18.43 33.93 -5.19
C GLN A 1075 -19.50 35.02 -5.37
N ILE A 1076 -19.94 35.26 -6.61
CA ILE A 1076 -21.06 36.16 -6.91
C ILE A 1076 -22.30 35.72 -6.12
N THR A 1077 -22.63 34.42 -6.16
CA THR A 1077 -23.79 33.86 -5.46
C THR A 1077 -23.68 33.99 -3.93
N SER A 1078 -22.47 33.94 -3.36
CA SER A 1078 -22.24 34.11 -1.92
C SER A 1078 -22.38 35.57 -1.47
N GLN A 1079 -21.82 36.52 -2.21
CA GLN A 1079 -21.98 37.96 -1.93
C GLN A 1079 -23.46 38.37 -2.01
N MET A 1080 -24.22 37.80 -2.95
CA MET A 1080 -25.68 38.00 -3.05
C MET A 1080 -26.48 37.41 -1.86
N ARG A 1081 -25.91 36.53 -1.03
CA ARG A 1081 -26.57 35.99 0.17
C ARG A 1081 -26.33 36.79 1.45
N GLU A 1082 -25.28 37.62 1.49
CA GLU A 1082 -24.96 38.42 2.69
C GLU A 1082 -25.84 39.68 2.82
N THR A 1083 -26.61 40.03 1.79
CA THR A 1083 -27.52 41.18 1.81
C THR A 1083 -28.96 40.73 2.04
N LEU A 1084 -29.54 41.11 3.19
CA LEU A 1084 -30.91 40.75 3.61
C LEU A 1084 -32.02 41.61 2.99
N ASP A 1085 -31.69 42.51 2.06
CA ASP A 1085 -32.65 43.35 1.34
C ASP A 1085 -32.68 42.99 -0.15
N ILE A 1086 -33.87 42.65 -0.65
CA ILE A 1086 -34.09 42.19 -2.02
C ILE A 1086 -33.80 43.28 -3.06
N GLU A 1087 -33.98 44.56 -2.71
CA GLU A 1087 -33.66 45.66 -3.61
C GLU A 1087 -32.13 45.80 -3.76
N THR A 1088 -31.40 45.79 -2.65
CA THR A 1088 -29.93 45.82 -2.67
C THR A 1088 -29.33 44.60 -3.35
N VAL A 1089 -29.92 43.39 -3.19
CA VAL A 1089 -29.50 42.19 -3.94
C VAL A 1089 -29.70 42.36 -5.44
N LEU A 1090 -30.85 42.87 -5.90
CA LEU A 1090 -31.11 43.11 -7.33
C LEU A 1090 -30.18 44.19 -7.92
N GLN A 1091 -29.97 45.30 -7.23
CA GLN A 1091 -29.06 46.36 -7.66
C GLN A 1091 -27.60 45.85 -7.73
N THR A 1092 -27.18 45.03 -6.78
CA THR A 1092 -25.85 44.42 -6.76
C THR A 1092 -25.70 43.39 -7.88
N ALA A 1093 -26.72 42.55 -8.12
CA ALA A 1093 -26.73 41.58 -9.21
C ALA A 1093 -26.59 42.26 -10.58
N VAL A 1094 -27.40 43.29 -10.88
CA VAL A 1094 -27.31 44.04 -12.15
C VAL A 1094 -25.93 44.68 -12.31
N ARG A 1095 -25.39 45.29 -11.24
CA ARG A 1095 -24.09 45.97 -11.25
C ARG A 1095 -22.93 45.00 -11.50
N GLU A 1096 -22.87 43.91 -10.75
CA GLU A 1096 -21.77 42.94 -10.85
C GLU A 1096 -21.86 42.06 -12.10
N LEU A 1097 -23.07 41.69 -12.56
CA LEU A 1097 -23.24 41.01 -13.85
C LEU A 1097 -22.77 41.89 -15.01
N ARG A 1098 -23.17 43.17 -15.04
CA ARG A 1098 -22.76 44.11 -16.08
C ARG A 1098 -21.24 44.31 -16.09
N ARG A 1099 -20.65 44.53 -14.91
CA ARG A 1099 -19.21 44.78 -14.74
C ARG A 1099 -18.36 43.55 -15.08
N THR A 1100 -18.71 42.39 -14.52
CA THR A 1100 -17.88 41.18 -14.60
C THR A 1100 -17.94 40.52 -15.97
N LEU A 1101 -19.11 40.55 -16.62
CA LEU A 1101 -19.31 39.96 -17.94
C LEU A 1101 -19.17 40.99 -19.10
N ASN A 1102 -18.82 42.24 -18.77
CA ASN A 1102 -18.65 43.37 -19.69
C ASN A 1102 -19.85 43.55 -20.66
N LEU A 1103 -21.07 43.45 -20.13
CA LEU A 1103 -22.31 43.49 -20.91
C LEU A 1103 -22.77 44.93 -21.14
N ALA A 1104 -23.31 45.20 -22.33
CA ALA A 1104 -23.83 46.52 -22.69
C ALA A 1104 -25.04 46.93 -21.82
N GLU A 1105 -25.95 45.99 -21.58
CA GLU A 1105 -27.18 46.15 -20.80
C GLU A 1105 -27.46 44.88 -20.00
N VAL A 1106 -28.00 45.02 -18.79
CA VAL A 1106 -28.43 43.91 -17.91
C VAL A 1106 -29.71 44.34 -17.21
N GLU A 1107 -30.79 43.57 -17.39
CA GLU A 1107 -32.07 43.78 -16.72
C GLU A 1107 -32.43 42.53 -15.90
N VAL A 1108 -32.90 42.72 -14.67
CA VAL A 1108 -33.42 41.63 -13.81
C VAL A 1108 -34.84 41.99 -13.38
N ARG A 1109 -35.81 41.15 -13.73
CA ARG A 1109 -37.23 41.31 -13.36
C ARG A 1109 -37.68 40.19 -12.42
N LEU A 1110 -38.39 40.55 -11.36
CA LEU A 1110 -39.13 39.59 -10.54
C LEU A 1110 -40.54 39.41 -11.14
N GLY A 1111 -40.93 38.16 -11.39
CA GLY A 1111 -42.22 37.83 -12.01
C GLY A 1111 -43.07 36.88 -11.17
N THR A 1112 -44.38 37.08 -11.23
CA THR A 1112 -45.37 36.02 -10.92
C THR A 1112 -45.86 35.43 -12.24
N GLU A 1113 -46.16 34.13 -12.26
CA GLU A 1113 -46.41 33.40 -13.51
C GLU A 1113 -47.61 33.94 -14.31
N THR A 1114 -47.35 34.47 -15.50
CA THR A 1114 -48.23 34.24 -16.65
C THR A 1114 -47.44 34.32 -17.96
N THR A 1115 -47.69 33.37 -18.87
CA THR A 1115 -47.23 33.36 -20.28
C THR A 1115 -45.79 32.85 -20.54
N VAL A 1116 -45.55 31.55 -20.30
CA VAL A 1116 -44.56 30.81 -21.10
C VAL A 1116 -45.22 30.40 -22.43
N GLN A 1117 -45.02 31.16 -23.50
CA GLN A 1117 -45.20 30.63 -24.86
C GLN A 1117 -44.43 31.41 -25.94
N LYS A 1118 -43.82 30.63 -26.85
CA LYS A 1118 -43.20 31.02 -28.14
C LYS A 1118 -41.91 31.85 -28.11
N ALA A 1119 -40.79 31.13 -28.11
CA ALA A 1119 -39.68 31.41 -29.03
C ALA A 1119 -38.91 30.12 -29.36
N SER A 1120 -39.52 29.22 -30.15
CA SER A 1120 -38.80 28.14 -30.84
C SER A 1120 -38.64 28.51 -32.32
N ALA A 1121 -37.44 28.89 -32.75
CA ALA A 1121 -37.11 29.05 -34.16
C ALA A 1121 -35.63 28.70 -34.39
N ARG A 1122 -35.39 28.02 -35.51
CA ARG A 1122 -34.07 27.50 -35.94
C ARG A 1122 -33.11 28.65 -36.30
N PRO A 1123 -31.84 28.33 -36.54
CA PRO A 1123 -31.37 28.44 -37.91
C PRO A 1123 -30.69 27.17 -38.41
N GLY A 1124 -31.05 26.77 -39.63
CA GLY A 1124 -30.28 25.84 -40.44
C GLY A 1124 -30.12 26.45 -41.82
N GLU A 1125 -28.90 26.32 -42.36
CA GLU A 1125 -28.52 26.31 -43.77
C GLU A 1125 -28.74 27.54 -44.67
N GLU A 1126 -27.75 27.69 -45.58
CA GLU A 1126 -27.74 28.53 -46.79
C GLU A 1126 -27.78 30.08 -46.61
N LYS A 1127 -27.12 30.89 -47.45
CA LYS A 1127 -26.38 30.61 -48.69
C LYS A 1127 -25.26 31.64 -48.93
N ALA A 1128 -24.30 31.28 -49.77
CA ALA A 1128 -23.21 32.15 -50.20
C ALA A 1128 -23.68 33.42 -50.94
N THR A 1129 -22.91 34.51 -50.86
CA THR A 1129 -22.81 35.46 -51.99
C THR A 1129 -21.38 35.99 -52.13
N TYR A 1130 -20.98 36.13 -53.38
CA TYR A 1130 -19.63 36.36 -53.89
C TYR A 1130 -19.04 37.76 -53.65
N SER A 1131 -17.71 37.77 -53.58
CA SER A 1131 -16.76 38.71 -54.23
C SER A 1131 -16.60 40.16 -53.77
N LYS A 1132 -15.31 40.55 -53.67
CA LYS A 1132 -14.69 41.85 -54.01
C LYS A 1132 -15.19 43.08 -53.21
N GLU A 1133 -14.34 44.04 -52.81
CA GLU A 1133 -13.09 44.50 -53.41
C GLU A 1133 -12.35 45.39 -52.39
N SER A 1134 -11.00 45.38 -52.38
CA SER A 1134 -10.12 46.32 -51.63
C SER A 1134 -10.28 46.37 -50.09
N ARG A 1135 -9.23 46.51 -49.29
CA ARG A 1135 -7.94 47.17 -49.54
C ARG A 1135 -6.88 46.67 -48.56
#